data_AF-A7RLS2-F1
#
_entry.id   AF-A7RLS2-F1
#
_cell.length_a   1.000
_cell.length_b   1.000
_cell.length_c   1.000
_cell.angle_alpha   90.00
_cell.angle_beta   90.00
_cell.angle_gamma   90.00
#
_symmetry.space_group_name_H-M   'P 1'
#
loop_
_entity.id
_entity.type
_entity.pdbx_description
1 polymer ?
#
loop_
_entity_poly.entity_id
_entity_poly.type
_entity_poly.pdbx_seq_one_letter_code
_entity_poly.pdbx_strand_id
1 'polypeptide(L)'
;MKNKGILIGVIWLLKCCLSRPQDHGYELCKPNLTPPFGRVKVHVLKSKGPGNSCQGCAELKNCTTFDGAIQIQGYRVSDANSAKELYFPKLTEITGHLLVSLLFNIKDLKGIFPNLAVIRGRYLFLDYALVIYQNNGLEQINLPSLTTISSGGIRIEKNINLCYVKTIRWKSIMKMNSDDPYSLVTSSNNNDCYDLCYKGECTVPAGHGASGKQYCWSSGDPSDFSCLKHYYKLESTCVLECPAGYQAKEKIDFIRWEKTKTCEACLTERCPRVCKVSSNQGNGGIIDSISSLRHYKGCTDIKGNLEIKLRGGGQTIAKELEDNLGMIERVTGYIVIRESVAIVTLKFLKNLRLIEPEKTIDVQKRRLVDVLYNDRYALTIMDNPKLEALWDFRSDLQITAGGILVRMNPRLCPGRIDPLVNDVLQWTNASLGRPVDVSQTSNGNAVACQVKAINMTVRELVKPMFSACADVCVEVSWEEVRIKEDYRNVLFYSISYRVAPDRDITEFDGVDACSATQVWTRIDVPAGDPGTVNTSVSSPGFRPVNRLSRFIGKLTPHTLYAFYVEAATLNNTGARSALMFLQTREMIPSAVVGLEASYLDPFTLLVKWQPPLYPNGNITKYLVQYQQSEYSVWRQPGIDWCIRQVLRDGDSKDGDDGKDADKNGECKVNITCNCDEEKEVDKPEKRAALFAKEFQDVLFKAIFTKTKDDNPSPTNQTTTPPTSMTFLVNGTNCTAEDQANGLCEQISTTASPTSTASDVTTESTYTTPVSNDSSTTVNTTMIPTTSIPVLEANGTEGSIRISGLKHFTDYTIQVCACTSAGCATNTRCSNTRGRTHRKEKADDLTGVVKVHVNNATRSFNISWGQPVDPNGVVLKYDVEVSYASRSSPEIVCWQGHKPSWLVREGMYGNYSVRVRAITPAGNGSWTSPVLFTIHEEKDPGGSGKLVQSSRVGVIVGSSLAACSVFILTCGIVIWFVVRKRYQEKQVPTVLYASVNPEYMNSTD
;
A
#
# COMPACT_ATOMS: atom_id res chain seq x y z
N MET A 1 19.99 64.00 -44.82
CA MET A 1 18.95 64.12 -43.78
C MET A 1 18.10 62.84 -43.79
N LYS A 2 18.48 61.64 -43.30
CA LYS A 2 19.28 61.13 -42.18
C LYS A 2 18.74 61.49 -40.78
N ASN A 3 18.40 60.43 -40.03
CA ASN A 3 18.41 60.31 -38.56
C ASN A 3 17.29 60.89 -37.68
N LYS A 4 16.03 60.42 -37.77
CA LYS A 4 15.13 60.43 -36.58
C LYS A 4 14.17 59.24 -36.38
N GLY A 5 14.00 58.31 -37.33
CA GLY A 5 13.04 57.20 -37.18
C GLY A 5 13.58 55.90 -36.57
N ILE A 6 14.87 55.60 -36.76
CA ILE A 6 15.46 54.29 -36.40
C ILE A 6 16.02 54.28 -34.96
N LEU A 7 16.25 55.45 -34.36
CA LEU A 7 16.79 55.56 -33.00
C LEU A 7 15.74 55.32 -31.91
N ILE A 8 14.44 55.47 -32.19
CA ILE A 8 13.37 55.30 -31.18
C ILE A 8 13.00 53.82 -31.01
N GLY A 9 13.05 53.02 -32.09
CA GLY A 9 12.77 51.57 -32.03
C GLY A 9 13.86 50.76 -31.34
N VAL A 10 15.13 51.15 -31.49
CA VAL A 10 16.26 50.45 -30.83
C VAL A 10 16.37 50.82 -29.35
N ILE A 11 16.00 52.05 -28.96
CA ILE A 11 15.98 52.47 -27.55
C ILE A 11 14.84 51.81 -26.75
N TRP A 12 13.69 51.50 -27.38
CA TRP A 12 12.61 50.76 -26.72
C TRP A 12 12.96 49.27 -26.51
N LEU A 13 13.65 48.64 -27.47
CA LEU A 13 14.11 47.26 -27.34
C LEU A 13 15.30 47.11 -26.35
N LEU A 14 16.15 48.12 -26.20
CA LEU A 14 17.24 48.11 -25.21
C LEU A 14 16.80 48.49 -23.78
N LYS A 15 15.70 49.25 -23.59
CA LYS A 15 15.18 49.58 -22.24
C LYS A 15 14.42 48.43 -21.56
N CYS A 16 13.89 47.46 -22.30
CA CYS A 16 13.33 46.24 -21.71
C CYS A 16 14.41 45.26 -21.21
N CYS A 17 15.67 45.37 -21.68
CA CYS A 17 16.78 44.53 -21.20
C CYS A 17 17.69 45.19 -20.16
N LEU A 18 17.50 46.47 -19.83
CA LEU A 18 18.36 47.21 -18.87
C LEU A 18 17.58 48.00 -17.81
N SER A 19 16.31 47.69 -17.61
CA SER A 19 15.60 48.13 -16.41
C SER A 19 15.93 47.16 -15.28
N ARG A 20 16.95 47.50 -14.48
CA ARG A 20 17.13 46.87 -13.15
C ARG A 20 15.78 46.96 -12.43
N PRO A 21 15.18 45.84 -12.02
CA PRO A 21 14.13 45.91 -11.02
C PRO A 21 14.77 46.54 -9.78
N GLN A 22 14.19 47.63 -9.28
CA GLN A 22 14.42 48.00 -7.90
C GLN A 22 14.07 46.79 -7.03
N ASP A 23 14.95 46.48 -6.07
CA ASP A 23 14.88 45.35 -5.15
C ASP A 23 13.48 45.15 -4.56
N HIS A 24 12.72 44.23 -5.14
CA HIS A 24 11.80 43.40 -4.36
C HIS A 24 12.59 42.17 -3.95
N GLY A 25 13.13 42.20 -2.74
CA GLY A 25 14.14 41.28 -2.22
C GLY A 25 13.85 39.82 -2.52
N TYR A 26 14.60 39.27 -3.49
CA TYR A 26 14.62 37.86 -3.81
C TYR A 26 15.69 37.19 -2.95
N GLU A 27 15.29 36.57 -1.85
CA GLU A 27 16.21 35.92 -0.93
C GLU A 27 16.16 34.41 -1.13
N LEU A 28 17.20 33.89 -1.79
CA LEU A 28 17.39 32.45 -1.99
C LEU A 28 18.00 31.85 -0.73
N CYS A 29 17.23 31.04 -0.03
CA CYS A 29 17.70 30.36 1.16
C CYS A 29 18.27 28.98 0.83
N LYS A 30 19.48 28.73 1.35
CA LYS A 30 20.19 27.45 1.25
C LYS A 30 20.38 26.89 2.67
N PRO A 31 20.26 25.58 2.87
CA PRO A 31 20.51 24.98 4.18
C PRO A 31 21.99 25.11 4.57
N ASN A 32 22.26 25.38 5.86
CA ASN A 32 23.59 25.57 6.44
C ASN A 32 24.51 24.32 6.47
N LEU A 33 24.03 23.17 5.97
CA LEU A 33 24.78 21.93 5.93
C LEU A 33 25.05 21.55 4.47
N THR A 34 26.28 21.72 4.00
CA THR A 34 26.78 21.11 2.77
C THR A 34 27.01 19.61 3.02
N PRO A 35 26.20 18.68 2.47
CA PRO A 35 26.55 17.27 2.49
C PRO A 35 27.56 17.00 1.35
N PRO A 36 28.46 16.01 1.49
CA PRO A 36 29.28 15.57 0.38
C PRO A 36 28.38 15.01 -0.74
N PHE A 37 28.80 15.24 -1.99
CA PHE A 37 28.11 14.97 -3.25
C PHE A 37 27.00 13.89 -3.19
N GLY A 38 25.78 14.29 -3.54
CA GLY A 38 24.69 13.38 -3.92
C GLY A 38 23.53 13.19 -2.94
N ARG A 39 23.53 13.80 -1.74
CA ARG A 39 22.35 13.74 -0.85
C ARG A 39 21.37 14.90 -1.08
N VAL A 40 20.08 14.57 -1.12
CA VAL A 40 18.95 15.51 -1.22
C VAL A 40 19.02 16.55 -0.09
N LYS A 41 18.90 17.83 -0.43
CA LYS A 41 18.83 18.95 0.53
C LYS A 41 17.46 18.95 1.22
N VAL A 42 17.36 18.46 2.46
CA VAL A 42 16.10 18.40 3.23
C VAL A 42 16.20 19.28 4.47
N HIS A 43 15.27 20.20 4.63
CA HIS A 43 15.14 21.08 5.80
C HIS A 43 13.95 20.67 6.64
N VAL A 44 14.18 20.32 7.91
CA VAL A 44 13.14 19.77 8.78
C VAL A 44 12.78 20.75 9.89
N LEU A 45 11.50 21.11 9.96
CA LEU A 45 10.89 21.93 10.99
C LEU A 45 10.29 21.02 12.07
N LYS A 46 10.76 21.14 13.31
CA LYS A 46 10.32 20.33 14.46
C LYS A 46 10.09 21.19 15.71
N SER A 47 9.32 20.67 16.67
CA SER A 47 9.19 21.28 17.99
C SER A 47 10.42 21.00 18.86
N LYS A 48 11.01 22.04 19.47
CA LYS A 48 12.19 21.92 20.34
C LYS A 48 11.77 21.75 21.81
N GLY A 49 11.64 20.51 22.26
CA GLY A 49 11.45 20.17 23.67
C GLY A 49 10.19 20.78 24.31
N PRO A 50 10.09 20.81 25.65
CA PRO A 50 8.87 21.21 26.37
C PRO A 50 8.49 22.70 26.23
N GLY A 51 9.27 23.50 25.50
CA GLY A 51 9.04 24.92 25.26
C GLY A 51 8.33 25.28 23.95
N ASN A 52 7.97 24.30 23.11
CA ASN A 52 7.25 24.49 21.83
C ASN A 52 7.84 25.54 20.85
N SER A 53 9.13 25.88 20.98
CA SER A 53 9.82 26.76 20.01
C SER A 53 10.18 25.99 18.74
N CYS A 54 10.10 26.64 17.59
CA CYS A 54 10.39 26.01 16.31
C CYS A 54 11.88 25.85 16.03
N GLN A 55 12.32 24.59 15.89
CA GLN A 55 13.64 24.27 15.35
C GLN A 55 13.62 24.37 13.82
N GLY A 56 14.48 25.23 13.25
CA GLY A 56 14.64 25.40 11.81
C GLY A 56 13.77 26.49 11.16
N CYS A 57 12.82 27.10 11.88
CA CYS A 57 11.95 28.15 11.31
C CYS A 57 12.68 29.46 11.00
N ALA A 58 13.69 29.83 11.80
CA ALA A 58 14.41 31.10 11.61
C ALA A 58 15.02 31.23 10.20
N GLU A 59 15.51 30.11 9.66
CA GLU A 59 16.12 30.03 8.34
C GLU A 59 15.12 30.23 7.19
N LEU A 60 13.81 30.17 7.44
CA LEU A 60 12.75 30.36 6.44
C LEU A 60 12.05 31.72 6.52
N LYS A 61 12.30 32.53 7.56
CA LYS A 61 11.53 33.76 7.83
C LYS A 61 11.64 34.83 6.74
N ASN A 62 12.79 34.93 6.08
CA ASN A 62 13.04 35.91 5.03
C ASN A 62 13.07 35.33 3.62
N CYS A 63 12.90 34.02 3.48
CA CYS A 63 13.06 33.34 2.21
C CYS A 63 11.91 33.60 1.25
N THR A 64 12.25 33.94 0.01
CA THR A 64 11.29 33.95 -1.10
C THR A 64 11.31 32.63 -1.87
N THR A 65 12.50 32.04 -2.01
CA THR A 65 12.72 30.75 -2.67
C THR A 65 13.62 29.87 -1.83
N PHE A 66 13.20 28.63 -1.58
CA PHE A 66 13.99 27.65 -0.84
C PHE A 66 14.60 26.60 -1.78
N ASP A 67 15.93 26.51 -1.81
CA ASP A 67 16.65 25.53 -2.63
C ASP A 67 16.83 24.17 -1.91
N GLY A 68 15.74 23.42 -1.83
CA GLY A 68 15.69 22.10 -1.22
C GLY A 68 14.25 21.65 -0.95
N ALA A 69 14.10 20.59 -0.16
CA ALA A 69 12.82 20.12 0.35
C ALA A 69 12.55 20.67 1.75
N ILE A 70 11.30 20.97 2.07
CA ILE A 70 10.85 21.41 3.40
C ILE A 70 9.98 20.31 4.00
N GLN A 71 10.26 19.91 5.24
CA GLN A 71 9.49 18.90 5.96
C GLN A 71 9.06 19.43 7.33
N ILE A 72 7.77 19.54 7.59
CA ILE A 72 7.21 19.79 8.92
C ILE A 72 6.88 18.43 9.55
N GLN A 73 7.53 18.09 10.67
CA GLN A 73 7.38 16.78 11.31
C GLN A 73 7.20 16.92 12.82
N GLY A 74 6.12 16.34 13.36
CA GLY A 74 5.92 16.24 14.81
C GLY A 74 5.82 17.61 15.51
N TYR A 75 5.22 18.58 14.82
CA TYR A 75 5.10 19.95 15.30
C TYR A 75 3.74 20.15 16.00
N ARG A 76 3.78 20.56 17.27
CA ARG A 76 2.58 20.83 18.07
C ARG A 76 2.51 22.33 18.35
N VAL A 77 1.48 22.99 17.84
CA VAL A 77 1.19 24.39 18.20
C VAL A 77 0.48 24.40 19.55
N SER A 78 1.10 25.02 20.55
CA SER A 78 0.52 25.17 21.88
C SER A 78 -0.11 26.53 22.11
N ASP A 79 0.37 27.57 21.44
CA ASP A 79 -0.06 28.95 21.64
C ASP A 79 0.08 29.82 20.37
N ALA A 80 -0.40 31.05 20.44
CA ALA A 80 -0.33 32.01 19.34
C ALA A 80 1.11 32.39 18.94
N ASN A 81 2.10 32.24 19.83
CA ASN A 81 3.50 32.55 19.53
C ASN A 81 4.15 31.43 18.71
N SER A 82 3.90 30.17 19.07
CA SER A 82 4.32 29.00 18.30
C SER A 82 3.64 28.93 16.92
N ALA A 83 2.42 29.45 16.78
CA ALA A 83 1.78 29.66 15.48
C ALA A 83 2.47 30.77 14.65
N LYS A 84 2.83 31.90 15.28
CA LYS A 84 3.58 32.99 14.62
C LYS A 84 4.98 32.55 14.17
N GLU A 85 5.64 31.67 14.90
CA GLU A 85 6.94 31.11 14.49
C GLU A 85 6.84 30.33 13.18
N LEU A 86 5.73 29.62 12.97
CA LEU A 86 5.45 28.82 11.78
C LEU A 86 4.80 29.61 10.62
N TYR A 87 4.82 30.94 10.63
CA TYR A 87 4.28 31.79 9.55
C TYR A 87 5.38 32.31 8.60
N PHE A 88 5.29 31.99 7.30
CA PHE A 88 6.27 32.30 6.25
C PHE A 88 5.62 33.00 5.03
N PRO A 89 5.23 34.28 5.15
CA PRO A 89 4.51 34.98 4.09
C PRO A 89 5.36 35.33 2.86
N LYS A 90 6.68 35.35 2.97
CA LYS A 90 7.57 35.68 1.85
C LYS A 90 7.81 34.51 0.92
N LEU A 91 7.63 33.27 1.39
CA LEU A 91 7.99 32.08 0.65
C LEU A 91 7.01 31.84 -0.50
N THR A 92 7.53 31.82 -1.73
CA THR A 92 6.78 31.68 -2.98
C THR A 92 7.17 30.44 -3.77
N GLU A 93 8.38 29.92 -3.59
CA GLU A 93 8.89 28.78 -4.35
C GLU A 93 9.70 27.79 -3.48
N ILE A 94 9.45 26.48 -3.69
CA ILE A 94 10.25 25.38 -3.13
C ILE A 94 10.81 24.54 -4.29
N THR A 95 12.13 24.33 -4.35
CA THR A 95 12.74 23.57 -5.47
C THR A 95 12.59 22.05 -5.33
N GLY A 96 12.51 21.52 -4.09
CA GLY A 96 12.30 20.10 -3.77
C GLY A 96 10.83 19.74 -3.52
N HIS A 97 10.57 18.90 -2.51
CA HIS A 97 9.22 18.53 -2.06
C HIS A 97 8.81 19.27 -0.78
N LEU A 98 7.50 19.34 -0.53
CA LEU A 98 6.91 19.78 0.74
C LEU A 98 6.26 18.58 1.43
N LEU A 99 6.69 18.28 2.66
CA LEU A 99 6.08 17.25 3.51
C LEU A 99 5.53 17.88 4.79
N VAL A 100 4.28 17.57 5.14
CA VAL A 100 3.63 17.98 6.38
C VAL A 100 3.08 16.75 7.07
N SER A 101 3.68 16.36 8.20
CA SER A 101 3.22 15.22 8.98
C SER A 101 3.21 15.47 10.48
N LEU A 102 2.25 14.83 11.16
CA LEU A 102 2.07 14.93 12.61
C LEU A 102 1.98 16.40 13.08
N LEU A 103 1.27 17.24 12.32
CA LEU A 103 0.96 18.61 12.69
C LEU A 103 -0.30 18.64 13.56
N PHE A 104 -0.19 19.24 14.74
CA PHE A 104 -1.27 19.36 15.71
C PHE A 104 -1.67 20.82 15.93
N ASN A 105 -2.97 21.06 16.11
CA ASN A 105 -3.56 22.36 16.45
C ASN A 105 -3.39 23.49 15.40
N ILE A 106 -3.33 23.15 14.10
CA ILE A 106 -3.42 24.10 12.99
C ILE A 106 -4.52 23.63 12.04
N LYS A 107 -5.50 24.48 11.78
CA LYS A 107 -6.66 24.18 10.91
C LYS A 107 -6.34 24.25 9.42
N ASP A 108 -5.42 25.13 9.00
CA ASP A 108 -5.07 25.28 7.59
C ASP A 108 -3.59 25.66 7.33
N LEU A 109 -3.10 25.44 6.10
CA LEU A 109 -1.72 25.81 5.73
C LEU A 109 -1.59 27.25 5.22
N LYS A 110 -2.69 28.00 5.04
CA LYS A 110 -2.63 29.44 4.69
C LYS A 110 -1.96 30.22 5.82
N GLY A 111 -2.20 29.81 7.06
CA GLY A 111 -1.52 30.31 8.26
C GLY A 111 -0.02 30.00 8.33
N ILE A 112 0.54 29.22 7.38
CA ILE A 112 1.97 28.88 7.30
C ILE A 112 2.57 29.42 6.00
N PHE A 113 1.96 29.10 4.85
CA PHE A 113 2.46 29.39 3.50
C PHE A 113 1.41 30.13 2.64
N PRO A 114 1.06 31.39 2.95
CA PRO A 114 -0.02 32.09 2.24
C PRO A 114 0.30 32.38 0.77
N ASN A 115 1.59 32.55 0.43
CA ASN A 115 2.06 33.00 -0.88
C ASN A 115 2.84 31.93 -1.66
N LEU A 116 2.86 30.68 -1.18
CA LEU A 116 3.56 29.60 -1.86
C LEU A 116 2.87 29.29 -3.20
N ALA A 117 3.57 29.56 -4.30
CA ALA A 117 3.04 29.49 -5.66
C ALA A 117 3.56 28.29 -6.46
N VAL A 118 4.82 27.90 -6.23
CA VAL A 118 5.48 26.87 -7.04
C VAL A 118 6.22 25.84 -6.18
N ILE A 119 5.97 24.55 -6.45
CA ILE A 119 6.79 23.43 -5.95
C ILE A 119 7.41 22.74 -7.17
N ARG A 120 8.74 22.74 -7.30
CA ARG A 120 9.38 22.23 -8.52
C ARG A 120 9.55 20.72 -8.54
N GLY A 121 9.65 20.06 -7.38
CA GLY A 121 9.83 18.61 -7.31
C GLY A 121 11.13 18.11 -7.95
N ARG A 122 12.22 18.90 -7.88
CA ARG A 122 13.56 18.42 -8.29
C ARG A 122 14.05 17.26 -7.42
N TYR A 123 13.55 17.20 -6.19
CA TYR A 123 13.80 16.14 -5.22
C TYR A 123 12.48 15.66 -4.65
N LEU A 124 12.11 14.42 -4.95
CA LEU A 124 10.84 13.82 -4.56
C LEU A 124 10.98 13.02 -3.26
N PHE A 125 9.88 12.88 -2.53
CA PHE A 125 9.76 11.96 -1.42
C PHE A 125 8.90 10.78 -1.86
N LEU A 126 9.51 9.63 -2.10
CA LEU A 126 8.82 8.43 -2.61
C LEU A 126 7.98 8.72 -3.86
N ASP A 127 8.54 9.50 -4.79
CA ASP A 127 7.92 10.02 -6.03
C ASP A 127 6.90 11.17 -5.86
N TYR A 128 6.69 11.65 -4.63
CA TYR A 128 5.77 12.77 -4.35
C TYR A 128 6.51 14.10 -4.12
N ALA A 129 5.96 15.17 -4.68
CA ALA A 129 6.40 16.55 -4.45
C ALA A 129 5.60 17.27 -3.35
N LEU A 130 4.39 16.81 -3.05
CA LEU A 130 3.58 17.29 -1.94
C LEU A 130 3.06 16.10 -1.12
N VAL A 131 3.35 16.06 0.18
CA VAL A 131 2.94 15.00 1.10
C VAL A 131 2.27 15.61 2.34
N ILE A 132 1.01 15.26 2.62
CA ILE A 132 0.25 15.69 3.81
C ILE A 132 -0.24 14.42 4.53
N TYR A 133 0.41 14.04 5.63
CA TYR A 133 0.21 12.72 6.24
C TYR A 133 -0.05 12.77 7.75
N GLN A 134 -1.15 12.17 8.21
CA GLN A 134 -1.44 11.96 9.64
C GLN A 134 -1.43 13.27 10.47
N ASN A 135 -2.08 14.31 9.96
CA ASN A 135 -2.26 15.58 10.67
C ASN A 135 -3.62 15.62 11.37
N ASN A 136 -3.63 15.48 12.70
CA ASN A 136 -4.88 15.41 13.47
C ASN A 136 -5.53 16.78 13.70
N GLY A 137 -4.84 17.89 13.43
CA GLY A 137 -5.39 19.25 13.59
C GLY A 137 -5.89 19.92 12.31
N LEU A 138 -5.54 19.38 11.13
CA LEU A 138 -5.74 20.05 9.84
C LEU A 138 -7.15 19.82 9.30
N GLU A 139 -7.89 20.90 9.10
CA GLU A 139 -9.27 20.90 8.56
C GLU A 139 -9.30 21.23 7.08
N GLN A 140 -8.34 22.02 6.56
CA GLN A 140 -8.27 22.44 5.16
C GLN A 140 -6.80 22.54 4.71
N ILE A 141 -6.49 22.24 3.45
CA ILE A 141 -5.13 22.43 2.93
C ILE A 141 -4.84 23.93 2.73
N ASN A 142 -5.78 24.64 2.10
CA ASN A 142 -5.77 26.10 1.91
C ASN A 142 -4.41 26.70 1.50
N LEU A 143 -3.90 26.34 0.32
CA LEU A 143 -2.72 26.97 -0.29
C LEU A 143 -3.16 27.87 -1.46
N PRO A 144 -3.72 29.07 -1.19
CA PRO A 144 -4.48 29.84 -2.17
C PRO A 144 -3.66 30.32 -3.36
N SER A 145 -2.34 30.45 -3.18
CA SER A 145 -1.41 30.97 -4.20
C SER A 145 -0.80 29.87 -5.06
N LEU A 146 -1.01 28.58 -4.73
CA LEU A 146 -0.33 27.47 -5.39
C LEU A 146 -0.85 27.27 -6.82
N THR A 147 -0.01 27.57 -7.80
CA THR A 147 -0.35 27.46 -9.23
C THR A 147 0.28 26.27 -9.90
N THR A 148 1.44 25.79 -9.44
CA THR A 148 2.21 24.80 -10.21
C THR A 148 3.03 23.86 -9.33
N ILE A 149 2.85 22.56 -9.55
CA ILE A 149 3.73 21.47 -9.14
C ILE A 149 4.40 20.93 -10.41
N SER A 150 5.71 21.14 -10.55
CA SER A 150 6.40 20.92 -11.84
C SER A 150 6.77 19.47 -12.12
N SER A 151 7.01 18.66 -11.07
CA SER A 151 7.43 17.26 -11.14
C SER A 151 7.02 16.55 -9.85
N GLY A 152 6.68 15.25 -9.92
CA GLY A 152 6.26 14.44 -8.77
C GLY A 152 4.76 14.48 -8.45
N GLY A 153 4.29 13.46 -7.74
CA GLY A 153 2.90 13.30 -7.33
C GLY A 153 2.50 14.10 -6.08
N ILE A 154 1.23 14.00 -5.70
CA ILE A 154 0.63 14.54 -4.48
C ILE A 154 0.08 13.39 -3.64
N ARG A 155 0.38 13.35 -2.34
CA ARG A 155 -0.15 12.35 -1.40
C ARG A 155 -0.71 13.00 -0.15
N ILE A 156 -2.00 12.84 0.06
CA ILE A 156 -2.77 13.38 1.18
C ILE A 156 -3.46 12.19 1.84
N GLU A 157 -2.99 11.75 3.01
CA GLU A 157 -3.45 10.48 3.59
C GLU A 157 -3.49 10.51 5.13
N LYS A 158 -4.47 9.82 5.71
CA LYS A 158 -4.65 9.68 7.18
C LYS A 158 -4.92 11.01 7.92
N ASN A 159 -5.49 12.02 7.26
CA ASN A 159 -5.85 13.29 7.90
C ASN A 159 -7.34 13.28 8.29
N ILE A 160 -7.64 12.82 9.51
CA ILE A 160 -9.00 12.49 9.97
C ILE A 160 -9.98 13.67 10.03
N ASN A 161 -9.47 14.91 10.06
CA ASN A 161 -10.30 16.13 10.13
C ASN A 161 -10.30 16.94 8.82
N LEU A 162 -9.59 16.48 7.78
CA LEU A 162 -9.30 17.26 6.58
C LEU A 162 -10.43 17.21 5.54
N CYS A 163 -11.01 18.38 5.24
CA CYS A 163 -12.04 18.62 4.23
C CYS A 163 -11.49 19.44 3.03
N TYR A 164 -12.32 19.71 2.01
CA TYR A 164 -11.99 20.49 0.80
C TYR A 164 -10.85 19.91 -0.07
N VAL A 165 -10.52 18.62 0.08
CA VAL A 165 -9.51 17.96 -0.76
C VAL A 165 -10.04 17.71 -2.18
N LYS A 166 -11.33 17.36 -2.28
CA LYS A 166 -12.04 17.06 -3.54
C LYS A 166 -12.42 18.30 -4.33
N THR A 167 -12.47 19.46 -3.69
CA THR A 167 -12.79 20.75 -4.31
C THR A 167 -11.58 21.40 -4.98
N ILE A 168 -10.37 20.85 -4.86
CA ILE A 168 -9.16 21.38 -5.49
C ILE A 168 -8.94 20.71 -6.84
N ARG A 169 -8.71 21.50 -7.89
CA ARG A 169 -8.42 20.99 -9.24
C ARG A 169 -6.94 20.65 -9.37
N TRP A 170 -6.50 19.57 -8.73
CA TRP A 170 -5.09 19.13 -8.74
C TRP A 170 -4.50 18.98 -10.15
N LYS A 171 -5.30 18.55 -11.12
CA LYS A 171 -4.90 18.40 -12.54
C LYS A 171 -4.45 19.71 -13.20
N SER A 172 -4.91 20.88 -12.74
CA SER A 172 -4.47 22.17 -13.28
C SER A 172 -3.27 22.76 -12.54
N ILE A 173 -2.94 22.21 -11.37
CA ILE A 173 -1.76 22.57 -10.58
C ILE A 173 -0.57 21.67 -10.97
N MET A 174 -0.79 20.39 -11.25
CA MET A 174 0.26 19.45 -11.64
C MET A 174 0.59 19.55 -13.13
N LYS A 175 1.89 19.61 -13.47
CA LYS A 175 2.36 19.54 -14.88
C LYS A 175 2.44 18.12 -15.45
N MET A 176 2.38 17.10 -14.60
CA MET A 176 2.49 15.69 -14.99
C MET A 176 1.15 15.19 -15.57
N ASN A 177 1.17 14.34 -16.60
CA ASN A 177 -0.04 13.70 -17.14
C ASN A 177 -0.72 12.87 -16.03
N SER A 178 -1.86 13.37 -15.53
CA SER A 178 -2.57 12.91 -14.33
C SER A 178 -3.37 11.61 -14.50
N ASP A 179 -2.90 10.67 -15.33
CA ASP A 179 -3.61 9.41 -15.60
C ASP A 179 -3.05 8.24 -14.75
N ASP A 180 -2.02 8.49 -13.94
CA ASP A 180 -1.53 7.55 -12.93
C ASP A 180 -2.26 7.79 -11.57
N PRO A 181 -3.02 6.82 -11.02
CA PRO A 181 -3.69 6.96 -9.73
C PRO A 181 -2.72 7.17 -8.55
N TYR A 182 -1.43 6.84 -8.70
CA TYR A 182 -0.39 7.11 -7.70
C TYR A 182 0.18 8.53 -7.81
N SER A 183 -0.17 9.29 -8.86
CA SER A 183 0.20 10.70 -8.96
C SER A 183 -0.62 11.60 -8.03
N LEU A 184 -1.81 11.18 -7.61
CA LEU A 184 -2.67 11.89 -6.64
C LEU A 184 -3.35 10.89 -5.70
N VAL A 185 -2.81 10.72 -4.50
CA VAL A 185 -3.38 9.86 -3.44
C VAL A 185 -4.12 10.73 -2.43
N THR A 186 -5.40 10.45 -2.16
CA THR A 186 -6.25 11.23 -1.22
C THR A 186 -7.03 10.36 -0.22
N SER A 187 -6.53 9.17 0.12
CA SER A 187 -7.23 8.14 0.91
C SER A 187 -7.20 8.38 2.43
N SER A 188 -8.13 7.76 3.16
CA SER A 188 -8.16 7.77 4.64
C SER A 188 -8.18 9.18 5.28
N ASN A 189 -8.76 10.17 4.60
CA ASN A 189 -9.01 11.51 5.15
C ASN A 189 -10.48 11.62 5.63
N ASN A 190 -10.91 12.79 6.10
CA ASN A 190 -12.32 12.99 6.49
C ASN A 190 -13.23 12.84 5.26
N ASN A 191 -14.08 11.82 5.27
CA ASN A 191 -15.02 11.54 4.18
C ASN A 191 -16.42 12.11 4.46
N ASP A 192 -16.70 12.56 5.68
CA ASP A 192 -17.99 13.10 6.13
C ASP A 192 -18.05 14.63 6.01
N CYS A 193 -17.31 15.19 5.05
CA CYS A 193 -17.26 16.63 4.79
C CYS A 193 -18.38 17.07 3.84
N TYR A 194 -19.08 18.15 4.18
CA TYR A 194 -20.01 18.82 3.28
C TYR A 194 -19.33 20.03 2.62
N ASP A 195 -18.51 19.74 1.60
CA ASP A 195 -17.66 20.74 0.94
C ASP A 195 -18.46 21.62 -0.04
N LEU A 196 -18.92 22.77 0.44
CA LEU A 196 -19.58 23.80 -0.39
C LEU A 196 -18.57 24.86 -0.86
N CYS A 197 -18.31 24.91 -2.16
CA CYS A 197 -17.66 26.07 -2.77
C CYS A 197 -18.72 27.13 -3.06
N TYR A 198 -18.66 28.26 -2.36
CA TYR A 198 -19.67 29.29 -2.55
C TYR A 198 -19.50 30.02 -3.88
N LYS A 199 -20.62 30.18 -4.59
CA LYS A 199 -20.73 30.97 -5.81
C LYS A 199 -21.12 32.38 -5.38
N GLY A 200 -20.16 33.28 -5.28
CA GLY A 200 -20.31 34.71 -5.57
C GLY A 200 -19.22 35.12 -6.54
N GLU A 201 -19.23 36.34 -7.09
CA GLU A 201 -18.13 36.87 -7.91
C GLU A 201 -16.78 36.86 -7.15
N CYS A 202 -16.15 35.69 -7.06
CA CYS A 202 -14.81 35.51 -6.54
C CYS A 202 -13.88 35.27 -7.73
N THR A 203 -12.77 35.98 -7.73
CA THR A 203 -11.63 35.72 -8.62
C THR A 203 -11.27 34.24 -8.54
N VAL A 204 -11.17 33.57 -9.68
CA VAL A 204 -10.75 32.16 -9.77
C VAL A 204 -9.50 31.96 -8.92
N PRO A 205 -9.50 31.04 -7.94
CA PRO A 205 -8.30 30.74 -7.15
C PRO A 205 -7.12 30.39 -8.07
N ALA A 206 -5.92 30.80 -7.67
CA ALA A 206 -4.73 30.55 -8.46
C ALA A 206 -4.61 29.05 -8.79
N GLY A 207 -4.22 28.73 -10.04
CA GLY A 207 -4.09 27.35 -10.50
C GLY A 207 -5.39 26.64 -10.93
N HIS A 208 -6.58 27.27 -10.87
CA HIS A 208 -7.86 26.59 -11.17
C HIS A 208 -8.47 26.89 -12.57
N GLY A 209 -7.90 27.85 -13.32
CA GLY A 209 -8.29 28.18 -14.70
C GLY A 209 -9.65 28.88 -14.84
N ALA A 210 -9.93 29.51 -15.99
CA ALA A 210 -11.15 30.33 -16.22
C ALA A 210 -12.48 29.55 -16.20
N SER A 211 -12.48 28.24 -15.93
CA SER A 211 -13.68 27.42 -15.83
C SER A 211 -13.78 26.70 -14.48
N GLY A 212 -14.82 27.02 -13.71
CA GLY A 212 -15.32 26.13 -12.66
C GLY A 212 -15.84 26.83 -11.42
N LYS A 213 -17.17 26.97 -11.33
CA LYS A 213 -17.90 27.36 -10.11
C LYS A 213 -17.97 26.23 -9.06
N GLN A 214 -17.10 25.22 -9.14
CA GLN A 214 -17.10 23.99 -8.33
C GLN A 214 -15.80 23.79 -7.55
N TYR A 215 -14.76 24.58 -7.83
CA TYR A 215 -13.45 24.37 -7.24
C TYR A 215 -13.06 25.48 -6.27
N CYS A 216 -12.56 25.09 -5.11
CA CYS A 216 -12.15 25.99 -4.05
C CYS A 216 -11.17 25.29 -3.11
N TRP A 217 -10.34 26.10 -2.46
CA TRP A 217 -9.44 25.65 -1.39
C TRP A 217 -10.12 25.56 -0.01
N SER A 218 -11.32 26.16 0.15
CA SER A 218 -12.10 26.29 1.41
C SER A 218 -13.54 26.80 1.14
N SER A 219 -14.42 26.80 2.15
CA SER A 219 -15.79 27.36 2.06
C SER A 219 -15.77 28.82 1.59
N GLY A 220 -16.58 29.16 0.58
CA GLY A 220 -16.78 30.56 0.18
C GLY A 220 -17.89 31.27 0.98
N ASP A 221 -18.03 32.59 0.78
CA ASP A 221 -18.85 33.52 1.59
C ASP A 221 -20.30 33.69 1.07
N PRO A 222 -21.36 33.43 1.88
CA PRO A 222 -22.74 33.16 1.47
C PRO A 222 -23.63 34.23 0.76
N SER A 223 -23.19 34.96 -0.27
CA SER A 223 -23.97 36.07 -0.90
C SER A 223 -24.46 36.05 -2.39
N ASP A 224 -24.53 34.96 -3.21
CA ASP A 224 -24.91 35.09 -4.66
C ASP A 224 -25.71 33.90 -5.31
N PHE A 225 -26.74 34.20 -6.13
CA PHE A 225 -27.77 33.28 -6.65
C PHE A 225 -27.98 33.40 -8.19
N SER A 226 -27.58 32.41 -9.02
CA SER A 226 -27.95 32.33 -10.46
C SER A 226 -27.65 30.96 -11.13
N CYS A 227 -28.66 30.14 -11.48
CA CYS A 227 -28.48 28.85 -12.18
C CYS A 227 -29.77 28.29 -12.86
N LEU A 228 -30.01 28.55 -14.16
CA LEU A 228 -31.14 27.92 -14.93
C LEU A 228 -30.83 27.57 -16.41
N LYS A 229 -29.59 27.70 -16.91
CA LYS A 229 -29.28 27.61 -18.36
C LYS A 229 -28.73 26.27 -18.90
N HIS A 230 -28.54 25.24 -18.07
CA HIS A 230 -27.68 24.08 -18.42
C HIS A 230 -28.30 22.67 -18.25
N TYR A 231 -29.63 22.50 -18.20
CA TYR A 231 -30.26 21.20 -17.90
C TYR A 231 -31.24 20.70 -18.99
N TYR A 232 -31.40 19.37 -19.13
CA TYR A 232 -32.46 18.69 -19.89
C TYR A 232 -33.64 18.36 -18.97
N LYS A 233 -34.86 18.55 -19.45
CA LYS A 233 -36.09 18.21 -18.73
C LYS A 233 -36.45 16.73 -18.96
N LEU A 234 -36.53 15.98 -17.87
CA LEU A 234 -37.07 14.62 -17.82
C LEU A 234 -38.29 14.67 -16.89
N GLU A 235 -39.48 14.64 -17.48
CA GLU A 235 -40.75 14.80 -16.75
C GLU A 235 -40.77 16.08 -15.88
N SER A 236 -40.74 15.96 -14.55
CA SER A 236 -40.71 17.05 -13.56
C SER A 236 -39.32 17.39 -13.01
N THR A 237 -38.27 16.75 -13.53
CA THR A 237 -36.88 16.92 -13.03
C THR A 237 -35.95 17.48 -14.10
N CYS A 238 -34.91 18.18 -13.66
CA CYS A 238 -33.87 18.74 -14.52
C CYS A 238 -32.59 17.91 -14.36
N VAL A 239 -32.19 17.20 -15.40
CA VAL A 239 -31.00 16.33 -15.43
C VAL A 239 -29.92 16.92 -16.33
N LEU A 240 -28.66 16.71 -15.99
CA LEU A 240 -27.53 17.22 -16.79
C LEU A 240 -27.39 16.45 -18.11
N GLU A 241 -27.68 15.15 -18.09
CA GLU A 241 -27.68 14.22 -19.22
C GLU A 241 -28.88 13.26 -19.11
N CYS A 242 -29.39 12.75 -20.24
CA CYS A 242 -30.54 11.83 -20.23
C CYS A 242 -30.15 10.45 -19.69
N PRO A 243 -30.98 9.82 -18.83
CA PRO A 243 -30.69 8.51 -18.25
C PRO A 243 -30.75 7.38 -19.28
N ALA A 244 -30.22 6.21 -18.92
CA ALA A 244 -30.25 5.02 -19.77
C ALA A 244 -31.68 4.67 -20.21
N GLY A 245 -31.84 4.32 -21.50
CA GLY A 245 -33.15 4.12 -22.12
C GLY A 245 -33.83 5.40 -22.61
N TYR A 246 -33.22 6.59 -22.43
CA TYR A 246 -33.70 7.87 -22.95
C TYR A 246 -32.67 8.57 -23.84
N GLN A 247 -33.15 9.27 -24.87
CA GLN A 247 -32.36 10.08 -25.81
C GLN A 247 -32.69 11.57 -25.68
N ALA A 248 -31.68 12.43 -25.86
CA ALA A 248 -31.85 13.88 -25.83
C ALA A 248 -32.50 14.40 -27.12
N LYS A 249 -33.54 15.24 -26.97
CA LYS A 249 -34.13 16.00 -28.07
C LYS A 249 -34.17 17.50 -27.75
N GLU A 250 -33.93 18.30 -28.78
CA GLU A 250 -34.12 19.75 -28.73
C GLU A 250 -35.41 20.11 -29.46
N LYS A 251 -36.33 20.76 -28.75
CA LYS A 251 -37.56 21.31 -29.33
C LYS A 251 -37.49 22.82 -29.29
N ILE A 252 -37.56 23.43 -30.47
CA ILE A 252 -37.60 24.89 -30.62
C ILE A 252 -39.05 25.32 -30.41
N ASP A 253 -39.30 26.08 -29.34
CA ASP A 253 -40.58 26.75 -29.18
C ASP A 253 -40.55 28.07 -29.96
N PHE A 254 -41.17 28.05 -31.14
CA PHE A 254 -41.18 29.19 -32.08
C PHE A 254 -41.91 30.43 -31.55
N ILE A 255 -42.69 30.29 -30.46
CA ILE A 255 -43.46 31.40 -29.88
C ILE A 255 -42.61 32.19 -28.85
N ARG A 256 -41.75 31.51 -28.10
CA ARG A 256 -40.91 32.13 -27.04
C ARG A 256 -39.44 32.31 -27.43
N TRP A 257 -39.01 31.82 -28.59
CA TRP A 257 -37.59 31.75 -28.96
C TRP A 257 -36.72 31.03 -27.91
N GLU A 258 -37.33 30.13 -27.14
CA GLU A 258 -36.66 29.32 -26.13
C GLU A 258 -36.35 27.93 -26.68
N LYS A 259 -35.11 27.49 -26.49
CA LYS A 259 -34.70 26.11 -26.78
C LYS A 259 -35.02 25.25 -25.57
N THR A 260 -36.06 24.42 -25.69
CA THR A 260 -36.37 23.44 -24.66
C THR A 260 -35.60 22.14 -24.94
N LYS A 261 -34.85 21.69 -23.95
CA LYS A 261 -34.05 20.46 -24.00
C LYS A 261 -34.80 19.38 -23.21
N THR A 262 -35.18 18.27 -23.84
CA THR A 262 -35.99 17.20 -23.21
C THR A 262 -35.40 15.81 -23.44
N CYS A 263 -35.68 14.86 -22.54
CA CYS A 263 -35.32 13.45 -22.69
C CYS A 263 -36.54 12.61 -23.10
N GLU A 264 -36.40 11.73 -24.10
CA GLU A 264 -37.47 10.84 -24.60
C GLU A 264 -37.05 9.37 -24.58
N ALA A 265 -37.95 8.46 -24.26
CA ALA A 265 -37.65 7.02 -24.20
C ALA A 265 -37.27 6.44 -25.58
N CYS A 266 -36.34 5.49 -25.60
CA CYS A 266 -35.88 4.79 -26.79
C CYS A 266 -36.83 3.64 -27.17
N LEU A 267 -36.94 3.34 -28.48
CA LEU A 267 -37.82 2.29 -29.01
C LEU A 267 -37.28 0.86 -28.76
N THR A 268 -36.01 0.73 -28.39
CA THR A 268 -35.29 -0.51 -28.08
C THR A 268 -34.63 -0.42 -26.70
N GLU A 269 -34.33 -1.55 -26.05
CA GLU A 269 -33.67 -1.59 -24.72
C GLU A 269 -32.32 -0.84 -24.65
N ARG A 270 -31.67 -0.58 -25.81
CA ARG A 270 -30.45 0.23 -25.92
C ARG A 270 -30.66 1.37 -26.91
N CYS A 271 -30.25 2.57 -26.51
CA CYS A 271 -30.35 3.78 -27.35
C CYS A 271 -29.16 3.89 -28.30
N PRO A 272 -29.36 4.07 -29.62
CA PRO A 272 -28.26 4.35 -30.53
C PRO A 272 -27.62 5.69 -30.18
N ARG A 273 -26.31 5.67 -29.91
CA ARG A 273 -25.53 6.89 -29.67
C ARG A 273 -24.90 7.33 -30.98
N VAL A 274 -25.46 8.38 -31.55
CA VAL A 274 -24.97 8.98 -32.79
C VAL A 274 -23.86 9.97 -32.49
N CYS A 275 -22.67 9.68 -33.01
CA CYS A 275 -21.49 10.52 -32.83
C CYS A 275 -21.17 11.25 -34.13
N LYS A 276 -21.21 12.58 -34.08
CA LYS A 276 -20.93 13.45 -35.23
C LYS A 276 -19.47 13.86 -35.20
N VAL A 277 -18.78 13.70 -36.32
CA VAL A 277 -17.41 14.21 -36.49
C VAL A 277 -17.49 15.74 -36.65
N SER A 278 -17.00 16.50 -35.66
CA SER A 278 -17.03 17.97 -35.69
C SER A 278 -15.91 18.52 -36.58
N SER A 279 -16.26 19.26 -37.62
CA SER A 279 -15.35 19.90 -38.58
C SER A 279 -14.54 21.07 -38.00
N ASN A 280 -14.83 21.52 -36.77
CA ASN A 280 -14.21 22.72 -36.16
C ASN A 280 -13.02 22.42 -35.22
N GLN A 281 -12.61 21.16 -35.06
CA GLN A 281 -11.39 20.77 -34.37
C GLN A 281 -10.40 20.22 -35.41
N GLY A 282 -9.19 20.77 -35.44
CA GLY A 282 -8.23 20.74 -36.56
C GLY A 282 -7.71 19.40 -37.10
N ASN A 283 -8.33 18.25 -36.78
CA ASN A 283 -7.94 16.93 -37.31
C ASN A 283 -9.04 16.18 -38.08
N GLY A 284 -10.20 16.79 -38.37
CA GLY A 284 -11.10 16.32 -39.44
C GLY A 284 -11.62 14.88 -39.36
N GLY A 285 -11.73 14.28 -38.18
CA GLY A 285 -12.21 12.90 -38.01
C GLY A 285 -11.14 11.81 -37.98
N ILE A 286 -9.86 12.18 -37.98
CA ILE A 286 -8.75 11.24 -37.87
C ILE A 286 -8.49 10.86 -36.40
N ILE A 287 -8.50 9.56 -36.12
CA ILE A 287 -8.10 8.93 -34.86
C ILE A 287 -6.61 8.62 -34.90
N ASP A 288 -5.81 9.56 -34.39
CA ASP A 288 -4.35 9.50 -34.34
C ASP A 288 -3.78 9.29 -32.93
N SER A 289 -4.62 9.30 -31.90
CA SER A 289 -4.24 9.15 -30.50
C SER A 289 -5.36 8.55 -29.66
N ILE A 290 -5.03 8.07 -28.46
CA ILE A 290 -6.04 7.61 -27.48
C ILE A 290 -7.01 8.74 -27.10
N SER A 291 -6.54 10.00 -27.14
CA SER A 291 -7.40 11.16 -26.86
C SER A 291 -8.46 11.38 -27.93
N SER A 292 -8.13 11.23 -29.22
CA SER A 292 -9.11 11.31 -30.31
C SER A 292 -10.05 10.10 -30.30
N LEU A 293 -9.54 8.93 -29.92
CA LEU A 293 -10.31 7.69 -29.76
C LEU A 293 -11.42 7.78 -28.70
N ARG A 294 -11.18 8.41 -27.55
CA ARG A 294 -12.15 8.55 -26.44
C ARG A 294 -13.45 9.28 -26.83
N HIS A 295 -13.44 10.06 -27.91
CA HIS A 295 -14.65 10.73 -28.42
C HIS A 295 -15.69 9.75 -28.96
N TYR A 296 -15.26 8.53 -29.32
CA TYR A 296 -16.11 7.52 -29.91
C TYR A 296 -16.68 6.52 -28.88
N LYS A 297 -16.35 6.69 -27.59
CA LYS A 297 -16.79 5.77 -26.53
C LYS A 297 -18.30 5.59 -26.51
N GLY A 298 -18.76 4.35 -26.66
CA GLY A 298 -20.17 3.99 -26.64
C GLY A 298 -20.97 4.44 -27.86
N CYS A 299 -20.33 4.90 -28.94
CA CYS A 299 -21.00 5.22 -30.19
C CYS A 299 -21.41 3.94 -30.94
N THR A 300 -22.66 3.90 -31.39
CA THR A 300 -23.19 2.85 -32.28
C THR A 300 -23.17 3.30 -33.74
N ASP A 301 -23.32 4.62 -33.94
CA ASP A 301 -23.49 5.25 -35.24
C ASP A 301 -22.51 6.41 -35.40
N ILE A 302 -21.61 6.32 -36.37
CA ILE A 302 -20.70 7.41 -36.72
C ILE A 302 -21.24 8.17 -37.91
N LYS A 303 -21.48 9.47 -37.72
CA LYS A 303 -21.80 10.40 -38.80
C LYS A 303 -20.55 11.11 -39.28
N GLY A 304 -20.01 10.64 -40.40
CA GLY A 304 -18.79 11.12 -41.05
C GLY A 304 -17.82 9.99 -41.37
N ASN A 305 -16.64 10.37 -41.86
CA ASN A 305 -15.57 9.44 -42.19
C ASN A 305 -14.84 8.97 -40.93
N LEU A 306 -14.48 7.68 -40.89
CA LEU A 306 -13.70 7.09 -39.80
C LEU A 306 -12.30 6.78 -40.32
N GLU A 307 -11.31 7.60 -39.95
CA GLU A 307 -9.92 7.36 -40.31
C GLU A 307 -9.09 7.02 -39.06
N ILE A 308 -8.38 5.91 -39.06
CA ILE A 308 -7.51 5.45 -37.97
C ILE A 308 -6.05 5.50 -38.44
N LYS A 309 -5.24 6.28 -37.73
CA LYS A 309 -3.82 6.53 -38.00
C LYS A 309 -3.00 6.52 -36.71
N LEU A 310 -2.95 5.37 -36.04
CA LEU A 310 -2.30 5.22 -34.74
C LEU A 310 -0.80 4.92 -34.88
N ARG A 311 0.01 5.97 -34.84
CA ARG A 311 1.48 5.87 -34.88
C ARG A 311 2.12 5.48 -33.54
N GLY A 312 1.35 5.49 -32.45
CA GLY A 312 1.77 5.05 -31.12
C GLY A 312 0.59 4.57 -30.27
N GLY A 313 0.86 3.73 -29.29
CA GLY A 313 -0.11 3.19 -28.34
C GLY A 313 0.56 2.98 -26.98
N GLY A 314 -0.11 3.35 -25.89
CA GLY A 314 0.29 2.93 -24.54
C GLY A 314 0.01 1.45 -24.35
N GLN A 315 0.49 0.81 -23.27
CA GLN A 315 0.49 -0.66 -23.03
C GLN A 315 -0.86 -1.40 -23.21
N THR A 316 -1.97 -0.69 -23.42
CA THR A 316 -3.35 -1.21 -23.51
C THR A 316 -4.10 -0.75 -24.77
N ILE A 317 -3.43 -0.42 -25.88
CA ILE A 317 -4.11 0.14 -27.07
C ILE A 317 -5.24 -0.76 -27.60
N ALA A 318 -5.06 -2.09 -27.54
CA ALA A 318 -6.07 -3.05 -28.00
C ALA A 318 -7.35 -2.95 -27.16
N LYS A 319 -7.23 -2.82 -25.83
CA LYS A 319 -8.37 -2.62 -24.93
C LYS A 319 -9.00 -1.24 -25.14
N GLU A 320 -8.19 -0.20 -25.30
CA GLU A 320 -8.71 1.15 -25.59
C GLU A 320 -9.49 1.18 -26.93
N LEU A 321 -9.00 0.49 -27.96
CA LEU A 321 -9.72 0.37 -29.23
C LEU A 321 -11.05 -0.36 -29.06
N GLU A 322 -11.07 -1.47 -28.31
CA GLU A 322 -12.28 -2.23 -28.01
C GLU A 322 -13.29 -1.40 -27.20
N ASP A 323 -12.86 -0.75 -26.12
CA ASP A 323 -13.72 0.02 -25.21
C ASP A 323 -14.34 1.25 -25.90
N ASN A 324 -13.64 1.82 -26.89
CA ASN A 324 -14.08 3.03 -27.57
C ASN A 324 -14.76 2.78 -28.92
N LEU A 325 -14.36 1.76 -29.69
CA LEU A 325 -14.89 1.49 -31.03
C LEU A 325 -15.71 0.18 -31.11
N GLY A 326 -15.66 -0.65 -30.08
CA GLY A 326 -16.29 -1.97 -30.01
C GLY A 326 -17.80 -2.01 -30.24
N MET A 327 -18.50 -0.90 -30.04
CA MET A 327 -19.96 -0.79 -30.17
C MET A 327 -20.42 -0.29 -31.54
N ILE A 328 -19.50 0.07 -32.44
CA ILE A 328 -19.87 0.67 -33.72
C ILE A 328 -20.58 -0.37 -34.60
N GLU A 329 -21.79 -0.05 -35.03
CA GLU A 329 -22.60 -0.85 -35.94
C GLU A 329 -22.69 -0.22 -37.34
N ARG A 330 -22.73 1.11 -37.41
CA ARG A 330 -22.92 1.85 -38.66
C ARG A 330 -21.97 3.04 -38.79
N VAL A 331 -21.37 3.19 -39.97
CA VAL A 331 -20.56 4.36 -40.34
C VAL A 331 -21.16 4.99 -41.59
N THR A 332 -21.63 6.23 -41.48
CA THR A 332 -22.13 7.01 -42.62
C THR A 332 -20.99 7.84 -43.22
N GLY A 333 -20.16 7.19 -44.04
CA GLY A 333 -18.91 7.70 -44.60
C GLY A 333 -18.06 6.54 -45.10
N TYR A 334 -16.75 6.75 -45.25
CA TYR A 334 -15.78 5.68 -45.51
C TYR A 334 -14.94 5.35 -44.27
N ILE A 335 -14.36 4.15 -44.24
CA ILE A 335 -13.42 3.69 -43.20
C ILE A 335 -12.01 3.56 -43.80
N VAL A 336 -11.03 4.21 -43.19
CA VAL A 336 -9.62 4.12 -43.59
C VAL A 336 -8.77 3.76 -42.38
N ILE A 337 -8.00 2.68 -42.45
CA ILE A 337 -7.05 2.26 -41.41
C ILE A 337 -5.67 2.25 -42.07
N ARG A 338 -4.87 3.25 -41.75
CA ARG A 338 -3.58 3.45 -42.40
C ARG A 338 -2.45 3.81 -41.45
N GLU A 339 -1.22 3.45 -41.81
CA GLU A 339 -0.01 3.84 -41.09
C GLU A 339 -0.09 3.55 -39.58
N SER A 340 -0.88 2.54 -39.19
CA SER A 340 -1.18 2.26 -37.78
C SER A 340 -0.23 1.19 -37.26
N VAL A 341 0.93 1.64 -36.78
CA VAL A 341 2.00 0.77 -36.28
C VAL A 341 1.59 0.04 -34.99
N ALA A 342 0.64 0.59 -34.24
CA ALA A 342 0.22 0.05 -32.94
C ALA A 342 -0.76 -1.14 -33.04
N ILE A 343 -1.42 -1.32 -34.18
CA ILE A 343 -2.58 -2.22 -34.31
C ILE A 343 -2.13 -3.61 -34.79
N VAL A 344 -2.40 -4.63 -33.96
CA VAL A 344 -2.14 -6.05 -34.29
C VAL A 344 -3.39 -6.75 -34.82
N THR A 345 -4.59 -6.32 -34.40
CA THR A 345 -5.87 -6.89 -34.86
C THR A 345 -6.97 -5.83 -34.97
N LEU A 346 -7.93 -6.03 -35.88
CA LEU A 346 -9.12 -5.18 -36.04
C LEU A 346 -10.37 -5.70 -35.33
N LYS A 347 -10.26 -6.71 -34.46
CA LYS A 347 -11.39 -7.34 -33.75
C LYS A 347 -12.37 -6.38 -33.07
N PHE A 348 -11.93 -5.17 -32.70
CA PHE A 348 -12.80 -4.11 -32.18
C PHE A 348 -13.91 -3.66 -33.15
N LEU A 349 -13.89 -4.04 -34.42
CA LEU A 349 -15.00 -3.79 -35.37
C LEU A 349 -16.04 -4.93 -35.40
N LYS A 350 -16.06 -5.82 -34.41
CA LYS A 350 -16.95 -7.00 -34.34
C LYS A 350 -18.45 -6.74 -34.54
N ASN A 351 -18.92 -5.53 -34.23
CA ASN A 351 -20.34 -5.17 -34.34
C ASN A 351 -20.69 -4.45 -35.65
N LEU A 352 -19.72 -4.16 -36.52
CA LEU A 352 -19.93 -3.40 -37.74
C LEU A 352 -20.86 -4.15 -38.70
N ARG A 353 -21.92 -3.48 -39.16
CA ARG A 353 -22.95 -4.02 -40.07
C ARG A 353 -23.12 -3.20 -41.33
N LEU A 354 -22.90 -1.88 -41.29
CA LEU A 354 -23.19 -1.03 -42.43
C LEU A 354 -22.13 0.06 -42.62
N ILE A 355 -21.55 0.11 -43.82
CA ILE A 355 -20.76 1.25 -44.31
C ILE A 355 -21.55 1.92 -45.42
N GLU A 356 -22.02 3.13 -45.16
CA GLU A 356 -22.85 3.90 -46.07
C GLU A 356 -22.21 5.26 -46.39
N PRO A 357 -21.43 5.36 -47.48
CA PRO A 357 -20.84 6.63 -47.89
C PRO A 357 -21.89 7.73 -48.09
N GLU A 358 -21.59 8.93 -47.60
CA GLU A 358 -22.48 10.09 -47.75
C GLU A 358 -22.56 10.53 -49.23
N LYS A 359 -23.72 11.03 -49.66
CA LYS A 359 -23.91 11.53 -51.03
C LYS A 359 -23.76 13.05 -51.06
N THR A 360 -22.92 13.54 -51.98
CA THR A 360 -22.76 14.97 -52.25
C THR A 360 -23.18 15.29 -53.69
N ILE A 361 -23.53 16.55 -53.94
CA ILE A 361 -23.88 17.02 -55.29
C ILE A 361 -22.58 17.36 -56.01
N ASP A 362 -22.25 16.59 -57.04
CA ASP A 362 -21.19 16.96 -57.97
C ASP A 362 -21.72 18.09 -58.88
N VAL A 363 -21.30 19.31 -58.58
CA VAL A 363 -21.71 20.54 -59.30
C VAL A 363 -21.34 20.48 -60.79
N GLN A 364 -20.26 19.76 -61.13
CA GLN A 364 -19.80 19.59 -62.51
C GLN A 364 -20.66 18.57 -63.27
N LYS A 365 -21.07 17.48 -62.60
CA LYS A 365 -21.82 16.37 -63.25
C LYS A 365 -23.33 16.41 -63.03
N ARG A 366 -23.86 17.40 -62.29
CA ARG A 366 -25.28 17.56 -61.93
C ARG A 366 -25.92 16.26 -61.41
N ARG A 367 -25.17 15.45 -60.67
CA ARG A 367 -25.63 14.18 -60.11
C ARG A 367 -25.15 14.02 -58.68
N LEU A 368 -25.87 13.22 -57.90
CA LEU A 368 -25.40 12.77 -56.60
C LEU A 368 -24.23 11.80 -56.80
N VAL A 369 -23.13 12.04 -56.10
CA VAL A 369 -21.93 11.19 -56.09
C VAL A 369 -21.62 10.82 -54.65
N ASP A 370 -21.26 9.56 -54.44
CA ASP A 370 -20.85 9.06 -53.13
C ASP A 370 -19.47 9.64 -52.75
N VAL A 371 -19.32 10.10 -51.51
CA VAL A 371 -18.06 10.58 -50.94
C VAL A 371 -17.22 9.39 -50.54
N LEU A 372 -16.23 9.06 -51.36
CA LEU A 372 -15.37 7.89 -51.21
C LEU A 372 -13.92 8.30 -50.96
N TYR A 373 -13.16 7.43 -50.29
CA TYR A 373 -11.72 7.61 -50.17
C TYR A 373 -11.06 7.43 -51.54
N ASN A 374 -10.25 8.42 -51.95
CA ASN A 374 -9.67 8.51 -53.30
C ASN A 374 -10.71 8.36 -54.42
N ASP A 375 -11.95 8.82 -54.19
CA ASP A 375 -13.08 8.71 -55.12
C ASP A 375 -13.44 7.28 -55.54
N ARG A 376 -12.96 6.25 -54.82
CA ARG A 376 -13.12 4.84 -55.22
C ARG A 376 -13.46 3.87 -54.10
N TYR A 377 -12.98 4.08 -52.88
CA TYR A 377 -13.06 3.05 -51.82
C TYR A 377 -13.89 3.52 -50.64
N ALA A 378 -14.71 2.60 -50.10
CA ALA A 378 -15.42 2.80 -48.85
C ALA A 378 -14.71 2.15 -47.65
N LEU A 379 -13.84 1.16 -47.89
CA LEU A 379 -12.99 0.56 -46.87
C LEU A 379 -11.55 0.45 -47.39
N THR A 380 -10.60 1.01 -46.65
CA THR A 380 -9.17 0.96 -46.97
C THR A 380 -8.36 0.51 -45.77
N ILE A 381 -7.52 -0.52 -45.93
CA ILE A 381 -6.60 -1.03 -44.91
C ILE A 381 -5.20 -1.09 -45.51
N MET A 382 -4.34 -0.13 -45.17
CA MET A 382 -3.02 -0.04 -45.81
C MET A 382 -1.88 0.39 -44.90
N ASP A 383 -0.68 -0.13 -45.12
CA ASP A 383 0.53 0.28 -44.39
C ASP A 383 0.44 0.08 -42.87
N ASN A 384 -0.11 -1.07 -42.45
CA ASN A 384 -0.18 -1.44 -41.03
C ASN A 384 0.83 -2.58 -40.78
N PRO A 385 2.07 -2.25 -40.34
CA PRO A 385 3.19 -3.19 -40.36
C PRO A 385 3.05 -4.39 -39.41
N LYS A 386 2.23 -4.27 -38.36
CA LYS A 386 2.04 -5.31 -37.33
C LYS A 386 0.66 -5.97 -37.37
N LEU A 387 -0.20 -5.57 -38.31
CA LEU A 387 -1.56 -6.11 -38.40
C LEU A 387 -1.51 -7.57 -38.87
N GLU A 388 -2.07 -8.47 -38.06
CA GLU A 388 -2.04 -9.93 -38.26
C GLU A 388 -3.44 -10.52 -38.52
N ALA A 389 -4.50 -9.89 -38.00
CA ALA A 389 -5.88 -10.35 -38.16
C ALA A 389 -6.89 -9.21 -38.34
N LEU A 390 -7.93 -9.45 -39.14
CA LEU A 390 -9.10 -8.58 -39.25
C LEU A 390 -10.07 -8.84 -38.06
N TRP A 391 -11.36 -8.59 -38.24
CA TRP A 391 -12.40 -8.91 -37.26
C TRP A 391 -13.23 -10.11 -37.71
N ASP A 392 -13.97 -10.70 -36.78
CA ASP A 392 -14.95 -11.74 -37.09
C ASP A 392 -16.15 -11.09 -37.79
N PHE A 393 -16.26 -11.32 -39.10
CA PHE A 393 -17.24 -10.66 -39.94
C PHE A 393 -18.65 -11.13 -39.60
N ARG A 394 -19.58 -10.19 -39.43
CA ARG A 394 -20.99 -10.55 -39.40
C ARG A 394 -21.49 -10.91 -40.79
N SER A 395 -22.40 -11.88 -40.86
CA SER A 395 -23.01 -12.32 -42.12
C SER A 395 -23.92 -11.25 -42.76
N ASP A 396 -24.37 -10.26 -41.99
CA ASP A 396 -25.22 -9.14 -42.45
C ASP A 396 -24.43 -7.86 -42.76
N LEU A 397 -23.09 -7.91 -42.82
CA LEU A 397 -22.25 -6.75 -43.15
C LEU A 397 -22.48 -6.30 -44.60
N GLN A 398 -22.84 -5.03 -44.78
CA GLN A 398 -23.06 -4.41 -46.08
C GLN A 398 -22.24 -3.13 -46.27
N ILE A 399 -21.75 -2.93 -47.49
CA ILE A 399 -21.16 -1.68 -47.95
C ILE A 399 -22.05 -1.18 -49.09
N THR A 400 -22.64 0.02 -48.98
CA THR A 400 -23.67 0.46 -49.95
C THR A 400 -23.10 1.04 -51.23
N ALA A 401 -21.90 1.64 -51.19
CA ALA A 401 -21.19 2.21 -52.34
C ALA A 401 -19.66 2.14 -52.14
N GLY A 402 -18.89 2.20 -53.23
CA GLY A 402 -17.42 2.13 -53.19
C GLY A 402 -16.84 0.71 -53.07
N GLY A 403 -15.54 0.60 -53.33
CA GLY A 403 -14.76 -0.63 -53.28
C GLY A 403 -13.92 -0.83 -52.01
N ILE A 404 -13.05 -1.84 -52.03
CA ILE A 404 -12.12 -2.18 -50.93
C ILE A 404 -10.67 -2.12 -51.42
N LEU A 405 -9.77 -1.58 -50.58
CA LEU A 405 -8.33 -1.57 -50.80
C LEU A 405 -7.59 -2.20 -49.61
N VAL A 406 -6.83 -3.28 -49.84
CA VAL A 406 -5.96 -3.89 -48.82
C VAL A 406 -4.56 -4.14 -49.37
N ARG A 407 -3.55 -3.41 -48.88
CA ARG A 407 -2.15 -3.51 -49.35
C ARG A 407 -1.13 -3.08 -48.30
N MET A 408 0.12 -3.53 -48.43
CA MET A 408 1.23 -3.16 -47.52
C MET A 408 0.94 -3.52 -46.05
N ASN A 409 0.28 -4.66 -45.81
CA ASN A 409 0.09 -5.21 -44.46
C ASN A 409 0.94 -6.48 -44.34
N PRO A 410 2.26 -6.36 -44.06
CA PRO A 410 3.21 -7.44 -44.27
C PRO A 410 3.01 -8.66 -43.36
N ARG A 411 2.23 -8.54 -42.28
CA ARG A 411 1.87 -9.67 -41.41
C ARG A 411 0.42 -10.14 -41.56
N LEU A 412 -0.39 -9.50 -42.41
CA LEU A 412 -1.78 -9.89 -42.66
C LEU A 412 -1.84 -10.82 -43.87
N CYS A 413 -2.10 -12.10 -43.64
CA CYS A 413 -2.15 -13.09 -44.71
C CYS A 413 -3.38 -12.92 -45.63
N PRO A 414 -3.23 -13.08 -46.96
CA PRO A 414 -4.35 -13.00 -47.91
C PRO A 414 -5.55 -13.90 -47.57
N GLY A 415 -5.30 -15.14 -47.11
CA GLY A 415 -6.35 -16.06 -46.66
C GLY A 415 -7.18 -15.59 -45.46
N ARG A 416 -6.73 -14.56 -44.72
CA ARG A 416 -7.52 -13.89 -43.66
C ARG A 416 -8.39 -12.75 -44.20
N ILE A 417 -8.19 -12.34 -45.46
CA ILE A 417 -8.95 -11.29 -46.15
C ILE A 417 -10.03 -11.93 -47.04
N ASP A 418 -9.72 -13.07 -47.67
CA ASP A 418 -10.60 -13.76 -48.61
C ASP A 418 -12.04 -13.98 -48.09
N PRO A 419 -12.29 -14.37 -46.82
CA PRO A 419 -13.67 -14.55 -46.33
C PRO A 419 -14.52 -13.28 -46.35
N LEU A 420 -13.92 -12.10 -46.12
CA LEU A 420 -14.63 -10.82 -46.20
C LEU A 420 -15.15 -10.57 -47.62
N VAL A 421 -14.30 -10.80 -48.61
CA VAL A 421 -14.59 -10.48 -50.01
C VAL A 421 -15.50 -11.54 -50.63
N ASN A 422 -15.16 -12.80 -50.44
CA ASN A 422 -15.78 -13.92 -51.14
C ASN A 422 -17.05 -14.42 -50.42
N ASP A 423 -17.02 -14.55 -49.10
CA ASP A 423 -18.12 -15.19 -48.35
C ASP A 423 -19.15 -14.17 -47.86
N VAL A 424 -18.68 -13.05 -47.32
CA VAL A 424 -19.54 -12.02 -46.68
C VAL A 424 -20.09 -11.04 -47.72
N LEU A 425 -19.20 -10.36 -48.47
CA LEU A 425 -19.62 -9.36 -49.44
C LEU A 425 -20.05 -9.98 -50.78
N GLN A 426 -19.54 -11.18 -51.09
CA GLN A 426 -19.78 -11.89 -52.35
C GLN A 426 -19.41 -11.06 -53.59
N TRP A 427 -18.35 -10.25 -53.48
CA TRP A 427 -17.88 -9.38 -54.57
C TRP A 427 -16.85 -10.13 -55.41
N THR A 428 -17.17 -10.37 -56.67
CA THR A 428 -16.23 -10.88 -57.68
C THR A 428 -15.58 -9.72 -58.45
N ASN A 429 -14.49 -9.98 -59.19
CA ASN A 429 -13.89 -8.96 -60.08
C ASN A 429 -14.86 -8.42 -61.15
N ALA A 430 -16.01 -9.08 -61.37
CA ALA A 430 -17.08 -8.67 -62.28
C ALA A 430 -18.22 -7.89 -61.60
N SER A 431 -18.11 -7.59 -60.30
CA SER A 431 -19.11 -6.81 -59.55
C SER A 431 -19.26 -5.42 -60.15
N LEU A 432 -20.43 -5.14 -60.72
CA LEU A 432 -20.83 -3.87 -61.34
C LEU A 432 -20.32 -2.64 -60.56
N GLY A 433 -19.19 -2.07 -61.01
CA GLY A 433 -18.69 -0.76 -60.61
C GLY A 433 -17.94 -0.66 -59.27
N ARG A 434 -17.56 -1.77 -58.60
CA ARG A 434 -16.85 -1.72 -57.30
C ARG A 434 -15.44 -2.32 -57.38
N PRO A 435 -14.36 -1.53 -57.17
CA PRO A 435 -13.00 -2.05 -57.20
C PRO A 435 -12.68 -2.91 -55.97
N VAL A 436 -12.15 -4.12 -56.18
CA VAL A 436 -11.63 -5.00 -55.12
C VAL A 436 -10.12 -5.12 -55.30
N ASP A 437 -9.37 -4.28 -54.58
CA ASP A 437 -7.92 -4.16 -54.73
C ASP A 437 -7.18 -4.77 -53.54
N VAL A 438 -7.03 -6.10 -53.54
CA VAL A 438 -6.27 -6.85 -52.53
C VAL A 438 -4.93 -7.30 -53.12
N SER A 439 -3.84 -6.77 -52.59
CA SER A 439 -2.49 -7.11 -53.07
C SER A 439 -2.03 -8.47 -52.53
N GLN A 440 -1.72 -9.41 -53.42
CA GLN A 440 -1.19 -10.73 -53.05
C GLN A 440 0.29 -10.74 -52.68
N THR A 441 1.04 -9.67 -53.02
CA THR A 441 2.50 -9.59 -52.86
C THR A 441 2.94 -8.70 -51.71
N SER A 442 2.11 -7.74 -51.30
CA SER A 442 2.42 -6.80 -50.20
C SER A 442 1.67 -7.10 -48.90
N ASN A 443 0.78 -8.09 -48.90
CA ASN A 443 0.11 -8.59 -47.71
C ASN A 443 0.70 -9.95 -47.33
N GLY A 444 1.04 -10.13 -46.04
CA GLY A 444 1.57 -11.39 -45.52
C GLY A 444 3.00 -11.74 -45.96
N ASN A 445 3.76 -10.79 -46.53
CA ASN A 445 5.11 -11.03 -47.05
C ASN A 445 6.21 -11.03 -45.98
N ALA A 446 5.89 -10.77 -44.71
CA ALA A 446 6.81 -10.85 -43.56
C ALA A 446 6.42 -11.92 -42.52
N VAL A 447 5.44 -12.78 -42.83
CA VAL A 447 5.02 -13.89 -41.98
C VAL A 447 4.76 -15.14 -42.82
N ALA A 448 4.89 -16.31 -42.21
CA ALA A 448 4.55 -17.55 -42.88
C ALA A 448 3.02 -17.77 -42.91
N CYS A 449 2.38 -17.51 -44.04
CA CYS A 449 0.92 -17.66 -44.18
C CYS A 449 0.43 -19.11 -44.27
N GLN A 450 1.31 -20.04 -44.65
CA GLN A 450 1.01 -21.47 -44.67
C GLN A 450 1.66 -22.11 -43.45
N VAL A 451 0.85 -22.37 -42.42
CA VAL A 451 1.31 -22.89 -41.12
C VAL A 451 0.89 -24.35 -40.97
N LYS A 452 1.84 -25.24 -40.73
CA LYS A 452 1.58 -26.65 -40.39
C LYS A 452 1.19 -26.78 -38.91
N ALA A 453 0.20 -27.60 -38.61
CA ALA A 453 -0.21 -27.83 -37.22
C ALA A 453 0.85 -28.61 -36.43
N ILE A 454 1.12 -28.20 -35.19
CA ILE A 454 1.96 -28.90 -34.22
C ILE A 454 1.07 -29.53 -33.16
N ASN A 455 1.22 -30.84 -32.93
CA ASN A 455 0.58 -31.50 -31.80
C ASN A 455 1.38 -31.21 -30.52
N MET A 456 0.71 -30.61 -29.55
CA MET A 456 1.28 -30.20 -28.27
C MET A 456 0.46 -30.76 -27.12
N THR A 457 1.13 -31.12 -26.02
CA THR A 457 0.49 -31.49 -24.76
C THR A 457 1.16 -30.80 -23.59
N VAL A 458 0.37 -30.51 -22.55
CA VAL A 458 0.80 -29.79 -21.35
C VAL A 458 0.40 -30.62 -20.13
N ARG A 459 1.32 -30.84 -19.19
CA ARG A 459 1.08 -31.64 -17.99
C ARG A 459 1.76 -31.04 -16.77
N GLU A 460 1.07 -30.97 -15.65
CA GLU A 460 1.67 -30.55 -14.37
C GLU A 460 2.40 -31.73 -13.71
N LEU A 461 3.58 -31.47 -13.16
CA LEU A 461 4.40 -32.48 -12.49
C LEU A 461 4.08 -32.56 -10.99
N VAL A 462 3.95 -33.77 -10.47
CA VAL A 462 3.64 -34.02 -9.05
C VAL A 462 4.90 -34.51 -8.34
N LYS A 463 5.44 -33.68 -7.44
CA LYS A 463 6.71 -33.87 -6.70
C LYS A 463 7.94 -33.94 -7.63
N PRO A 464 8.74 -32.86 -7.73
CA PRO A 464 9.94 -32.89 -8.55
C PRO A 464 10.97 -33.82 -7.91
N MET A 465 11.11 -35.02 -8.47
CA MET A 465 12.10 -36.01 -8.03
C MET A 465 13.54 -35.58 -8.39
N PHE A 466 13.73 -34.44 -9.06
CA PHE A 466 15.02 -33.88 -9.43
C PHE A 466 15.05 -32.36 -9.22
N SER A 467 16.20 -31.86 -8.76
CA SER A 467 16.50 -30.49 -8.31
C SER A 467 16.36 -29.37 -9.36
N ALA A 468 15.79 -29.63 -10.54
CA ALA A 468 15.61 -28.61 -11.57
C ALA A 468 14.36 -27.75 -11.39
N CYS A 469 13.38 -28.17 -10.57
CA CYS A 469 12.12 -27.46 -10.34
C CYS A 469 11.72 -27.60 -8.87
N ALA A 470 11.50 -26.50 -8.15
CA ALA A 470 11.16 -26.53 -6.71
C ALA A 470 9.72 -26.08 -6.39
N ASP A 471 8.99 -25.50 -7.37
CA ASP A 471 7.64 -24.93 -7.23
C ASP A 471 6.61 -25.63 -8.17
N VAL A 472 5.40 -25.08 -8.31
CA VAL A 472 4.41 -25.47 -9.34
C VAL A 472 5.08 -25.46 -10.72
N CYS A 473 5.13 -26.64 -11.35
CA CYS A 473 5.89 -26.88 -12.57
C CYS A 473 5.08 -27.65 -13.60
N VAL A 474 5.24 -27.25 -14.86
CA VAL A 474 4.54 -27.79 -16.01
C VAL A 474 5.53 -28.26 -17.06
N GLU A 475 5.33 -29.48 -17.55
CA GLU A 475 5.97 -30.01 -18.75
C GLU A 475 5.15 -29.64 -19.99
N VAL A 476 5.80 -28.97 -20.94
CA VAL A 476 5.29 -28.73 -22.28
C VAL A 476 6.00 -29.69 -23.23
N SER A 477 5.26 -30.54 -23.94
CA SER A 477 5.82 -31.45 -24.95
C SER A 477 5.12 -31.32 -26.30
N TRP A 478 5.89 -31.41 -27.39
CA TRP A 478 5.41 -31.26 -28.76
C TRP A 478 6.14 -32.18 -29.73
N GLU A 479 5.52 -32.45 -30.88
CA GLU A 479 6.11 -33.23 -31.97
C GLU A 479 7.10 -32.40 -32.79
N GLU A 480 8.25 -32.98 -33.15
CA GLU A 480 9.23 -32.35 -34.03
C GLU A 480 8.66 -32.20 -35.45
N VAL A 481 8.66 -30.97 -35.97
CA VAL A 481 8.08 -30.64 -37.27
C VAL A 481 9.14 -30.69 -38.37
N ARG A 482 8.78 -31.34 -39.48
CA ARG A 482 9.53 -31.27 -40.74
C ARG A 482 8.84 -30.33 -41.72
N ILE A 483 9.61 -29.41 -42.28
CA ILE A 483 9.16 -28.44 -43.30
C ILE A 483 9.79 -28.85 -44.63
N LYS A 484 8.96 -29.13 -45.64
CA LYS A 484 9.39 -29.76 -46.92
C LYS A 484 10.22 -31.04 -46.69
N GLU A 485 9.81 -31.87 -45.73
CA GLU A 485 10.51 -33.12 -45.34
C GLU A 485 11.93 -32.97 -44.77
N ASP A 486 12.42 -31.75 -44.50
CA ASP A 486 13.73 -31.51 -43.90
C ASP A 486 13.59 -30.81 -42.53
N TYR A 487 14.31 -31.33 -41.53
CA TYR A 487 14.33 -30.81 -40.16
C TYR A 487 15.23 -29.57 -40.03
N ARG A 488 16.23 -29.42 -40.90
CA ARG A 488 17.17 -28.28 -40.91
C ARG A 488 16.50 -26.96 -41.30
N ASN A 489 15.28 -27.04 -41.82
CA ASN A 489 14.46 -25.89 -42.16
C ASN A 489 13.80 -25.23 -40.94
N VAL A 490 13.84 -25.88 -39.77
CA VAL A 490 13.39 -25.34 -38.48
C VAL A 490 14.61 -24.85 -37.71
N LEU A 491 14.63 -23.56 -37.33
CA LEU A 491 15.74 -22.95 -36.61
C LEU A 491 15.62 -23.19 -35.10
N PHE A 492 14.45 -22.89 -34.55
CA PHE A 492 14.12 -23.06 -33.13
C PHE A 492 12.60 -23.14 -32.95
N TYR A 493 12.19 -23.70 -31.81
CA TYR A 493 10.82 -23.64 -31.32
C TYR A 493 10.70 -22.52 -30.32
N SER A 494 9.54 -21.85 -30.27
CA SER A 494 9.24 -20.83 -29.30
C SER A 494 8.01 -21.24 -28.52
N ILE A 495 8.18 -21.51 -27.23
CA ILE A 495 7.09 -21.84 -26.31
C ILE A 495 6.59 -20.53 -25.72
N SER A 496 5.33 -20.21 -25.96
CA SER A 496 4.69 -19.01 -25.42
C SER A 496 3.62 -19.40 -24.42
N TYR A 497 3.64 -18.78 -23.24
CA TYR A 497 2.63 -19.04 -22.20
C TYR A 497 2.22 -17.78 -21.44
N ARG A 498 1.00 -17.79 -20.90
CA ARG A 498 0.45 -16.69 -20.08
C ARG A 498 -0.65 -17.16 -19.14
N VAL A 499 -0.97 -16.34 -18.15
CA VAL A 499 -2.18 -16.50 -17.34
C VAL A 499 -3.40 -16.20 -18.22
N ALA A 500 -4.39 -17.10 -18.18
CA ALA A 500 -5.62 -17.01 -18.97
C ALA A 500 -6.82 -16.82 -18.03
N PRO A 501 -7.68 -15.80 -18.26
CA PRO A 501 -8.88 -15.61 -17.47
C PRO A 501 -9.91 -16.73 -17.69
N ASP A 502 -9.99 -17.21 -18.93
CA ASP A 502 -10.90 -18.26 -19.39
C ASP A 502 -10.25 -19.07 -20.52
N ARG A 503 -10.99 -20.02 -21.09
CA ARG A 503 -10.53 -20.86 -22.20
C ARG A 503 -10.89 -20.32 -23.58
N ASP A 504 -11.53 -19.15 -23.66
CA ASP A 504 -12.03 -18.54 -24.90
C ASP A 504 -11.06 -17.46 -25.44
N ILE A 505 -9.90 -17.29 -24.80
CA ILE A 505 -8.89 -16.35 -25.25
C ILE A 505 -8.22 -16.75 -26.58
N THR A 506 -7.83 -15.73 -27.34
CA THR A 506 -7.05 -15.85 -28.57
C THR A 506 -5.61 -15.38 -28.38
N GLU A 507 -4.75 -15.69 -29.34
CA GLU A 507 -3.33 -15.31 -29.34
C GLU A 507 -3.09 -13.80 -29.35
N PHE A 508 -4.06 -13.03 -29.85
CA PHE A 508 -3.98 -11.58 -30.00
C PHE A 508 -4.56 -10.81 -28.80
N ASP A 509 -5.21 -11.49 -27.86
CA ASP A 509 -5.95 -10.80 -26.81
C ASP A 509 -5.00 -10.13 -25.81
N GLY A 510 -5.04 -8.81 -25.78
CA GLY A 510 -4.17 -7.97 -24.96
C GLY A 510 -2.80 -7.69 -25.58
N VAL A 511 -2.50 -8.21 -26.79
CA VAL A 511 -1.22 -8.00 -27.47
C VAL A 511 -1.20 -6.63 -28.14
N ASP A 512 -0.25 -5.79 -27.73
CA ASP A 512 0.06 -4.50 -28.34
C ASP A 512 1.42 -4.56 -29.03
N ALA A 513 1.50 -3.95 -30.20
CA ALA A 513 2.71 -3.66 -30.94
C ALA A 513 3.87 -3.11 -30.10
N CYS A 514 3.60 -2.31 -29.07
CA CYS A 514 4.61 -1.62 -28.27
C CYS A 514 4.65 -2.05 -26.79
N SER A 515 4.01 -3.17 -26.43
CA SER A 515 3.95 -3.57 -25.02
C SER A 515 5.35 -3.86 -24.45
N ALA A 516 5.76 -3.06 -23.45
CA ALA A 516 6.93 -3.34 -22.61
C ALA A 516 6.69 -4.57 -21.70
N THR A 517 5.42 -4.93 -21.47
CA THR A 517 5.01 -6.14 -20.76
C THR A 517 4.67 -7.21 -21.81
N GLN A 518 5.58 -8.15 -22.02
CA GLN A 518 5.34 -9.29 -22.89
C GLN A 518 4.14 -10.09 -22.32
N VAL A 519 2.95 -9.94 -22.93
CA VAL A 519 1.72 -10.64 -22.48
C VAL A 519 1.90 -12.15 -22.48
N TRP A 520 2.69 -12.62 -23.44
CA TRP A 520 3.17 -13.98 -23.54
C TRP A 520 4.62 -14.04 -23.07
N THR A 521 4.89 -14.85 -22.06
CA THR A 521 6.27 -15.21 -21.72
C THR A 521 6.76 -16.19 -22.78
N ARG A 522 7.90 -15.88 -23.39
CA ARG A 522 8.46 -16.64 -24.51
C ARG A 522 9.74 -17.36 -24.09
N ILE A 523 9.84 -18.64 -24.45
CA ILE A 523 11.03 -19.47 -24.25
C ILE A 523 11.43 -20.06 -25.59
N ASP A 524 12.58 -19.64 -26.10
CA ASP A 524 13.13 -20.19 -27.34
C ASP A 524 13.98 -21.43 -27.05
N VAL A 525 13.72 -22.50 -27.80
CA VAL A 525 14.35 -23.82 -27.70
C VAL A 525 15.01 -24.13 -29.06
N PRO A 526 16.35 -24.08 -29.15
CA PRO A 526 17.07 -24.38 -30.38
C PRO A 526 16.75 -25.78 -30.92
N ALA A 527 16.71 -25.93 -32.25
CA ALA A 527 16.59 -27.25 -32.86
C ALA A 527 17.85 -28.09 -32.54
N GLY A 528 17.68 -29.19 -31.79
CA GLY A 528 18.78 -30.07 -31.36
C GLY A 528 19.41 -29.75 -29.99
N ASP A 529 18.75 -28.99 -29.13
CA ASP A 529 19.20 -28.68 -27.76
C ASP A 529 19.40 -29.97 -26.92
N PRO A 530 20.58 -30.21 -26.29
CA PRO A 530 20.81 -31.34 -25.39
C PRO A 530 19.94 -31.33 -24.12
N GLY A 531 19.26 -30.21 -23.81
CA GLY A 531 18.30 -30.10 -22.71
C GLY A 531 16.88 -30.63 -23.00
N THR A 532 16.59 -31.11 -24.22
CA THR A 532 15.29 -31.72 -24.57
C THR A 532 15.33 -33.24 -24.44
N VAL A 533 14.34 -33.82 -23.76
CA VAL A 533 14.19 -35.29 -23.67
C VAL A 533 13.58 -35.81 -24.96
N ASN A 534 14.39 -36.45 -25.80
CA ASN A 534 13.92 -37.06 -27.04
C ASN A 534 13.36 -38.46 -26.76
N THR A 535 12.05 -38.62 -26.85
CA THR A 535 11.42 -39.96 -26.91
C THR A 535 11.00 -40.25 -28.35
N SER A 536 11.59 -41.28 -28.96
CA SER A 536 11.14 -41.80 -30.25
C SER A 536 9.96 -42.76 -30.01
N VAL A 537 8.79 -42.41 -30.51
CA VAL A 537 7.63 -43.30 -30.47
C VAL A 537 7.60 -44.08 -31.79
N SER A 538 7.89 -45.38 -31.73
CA SER A 538 7.77 -46.29 -32.87
C SER A 538 6.39 -46.95 -32.86
N SER A 539 5.51 -46.53 -33.78
CA SER A 539 4.29 -47.28 -34.11
C SER A 539 4.51 -48.12 -35.38
N PRO A 540 3.99 -49.35 -35.48
CA PRO A 540 4.17 -50.17 -36.67
C PRO A 540 3.53 -49.49 -37.90
N GLY A 541 4.35 -49.14 -38.90
CA GLY A 541 3.89 -48.54 -40.17
C GLY A 541 4.04 -47.02 -40.29
N PHE A 542 4.50 -46.30 -39.26
CA PHE A 542 4.76 -44.84 -39.32
C PHE A 542 6.25 -44.52 -39.08
N ARG A 543 6.78 -43.49 -39.77
CA ARG A 543 8.14 -42.99 -39.53
C ARG A 543 8.24 -42.49 -38.07
N PRO A 544 9.37 -42.73 -37.37
CA PRO A 544 9.53 -42.27 -35.99
C PRO A 544 9.42 -40.74 -35.91
N VAL A 545 8.51 -40.26 -35.05
CA VAL A 545 8.37 -38.85 -34.71
C VAL A 545 9.10 -38.63 -33.40
N ASN A 546 10.08 -37.73 -33.41
CA ASN A 546 10.74 -37.31 -32.18
C ASN A 546 9.80 -36.37 -31.43
N ARG A 547 9.58 -36.64 -30.14
CA ARG A 547 8.85 -35.74 -29.25
C ARG A 547 9.84 -34.97 -28.39
N LEU A 548 9.71 -33.65 -28.38
CA LEU A 548 10.52 -32.72 -27.59
C LEU A 548 9.72 -32.32 -26.34
N SER A 549 10.40 -32.11 -25.21
CA SER A 549 9.77 -31.56 -24.01
C SER A 549 10.64 -30.53 -23.28
N ARG A 550 9.99 -29.61 -22.58
CA ARG A 550 10.59 -28.56 -21.76
C ARG A 550 9.80 -28.34 -20.48
N PHE A 551 10.50 -28.15 -19.36
CA PHE A 551 9.91 -27.82 -18.07
C PHE A 551 9.84 -26.31 -17.85
N ILE A 552 8.71 -25.84 -17.33
CA ILE A 552 8.44 -24.45 -16.96
C ILE A 552 8.05 -24.41 -15.49
N GLY A 553 8.86 -23.76 -14.66
CA GLY A 553 8.65 -23.63 -13.21
C GLY A 553 8.25 -22.21 -12.78
N LYS A 554 8.00 -22.04 -11.48
CA LYS A 554 7.58 -20.78 -10.82
C LYS A 554 6.21 -20.26 -11.30
N LEU A 555 5.30 -21.16 -11.64
CA LEU A 555 3.91 -20.79 -11.95
C LEU A 555 3.14 -20.53 -10.66
N THR A 556 2.08 -19.74 -10.74
CA THR A 556 1.19 -19.50 -9.60
C THR A 556 0.26 -20.70 -9.40
N PRO A 557 0.00 -21.12 -8.14
CA PRO A 557 -0.98 -22.17 -7.81
C PRO A 557 -2.39 -21.79 -8.21
N HIS A 558 -3.24 -22.79 -8.41
CA HIS A 558 -4.67 -22.62 -8.73
C HIS A 558 -4.94 -21.55 -9.81
N THR A 559 -4.09 -21.52 -10.84
CA THR A 559 -4.14 -20.50 -11.89
C THR A 559 -4.26 -21.19 -13.24
N LEU A 560 -5.19 -20.69 -14.07
CA LEU A 560 -5.34 -21.15 -15.44
C LEU A 560 -4.29 -20.51 -16.34
N TYR A 561 -3.53 -21.33 -17.05
CA TYR A 561 -2.53 -20.91 -18.02
C TYR A 561 -2.89 -21.39 -19.41
N ALA A 562 -2.56 -20.57 -20.42
CA ALA A 562 -2.60 -20.93 -21.83
C ALA A 562 -1.19 -21.03 -22.39
N PHE A 563 -0.98 -21.99 -23.27
CA PHE A 563 0.30 -22.33 -23.88
C PHE A 563 0.15 -22.56 -25.37
N TYR A 564 1.14 -22.19 -26.17
CA TYR A 564 1.30 -22.66 -27.54
C TYR A 564 2.78 -22.73 -27.93
N VAL A 565 3.07 -23.49 -28.98
CA VAL A 565 4.40 -23.61 -29.58
C VAL A 565 4.36 -23.16 -31.03
N GLU A 566 5.34 -22.35 -31.43
CA GLU A 566 5.58 -21.98 -32.82
C GLU A 566 6.99 -22.40 -33.25
N ALA A 567 7.16 -22.80 -34.51
CA ALA A 567 8.45 -23.12 -35.10
C ALA A 567 8.89 -21.98 -36.02
N ALA A 568 10.08 -21.43 -35.78
CA ALA A 568 10.70 -20.45 -36.67
C ALA A 568 11.40 -21.17 -37.83
N THR A 569 11.11 -20.76 -39.06
CA THR A 569 11.59 -21.41 -40.29
C THR A 569 12.23 -20.40 -41.25
N LEU A 570 13.09 -20.89 -42.16
CA LEU A 570 13.77 -20.04 -43.16
C LEU A 570 12.88 -19.63 -44.36
N ASN A 571 11.69 -20.22 -44.51
CA ASN A 571 10.78 -20.02 -45.64
C ASN A 571 9.43 -19.44 -45.18
N ASN A 572 8.58 -18.99 -46.10
CA ASN A 572 7.19 -18.56 -45.82
C ASN A 572 6.24 -19.69 -45.36
N THR A 573 6.77 -20.83 -44.95
CA THR A 573 6.04 -21.98 -44.41
C THR A 573 6.45 -22.18 -42.96
N GLY A 574 5.53 -21.96 -42.03
CA GLY A 574 5.76 -22.06 -40.58
C GLY A 574 5.12 -23.30 -39.99
N ALA A 575 5.25 -23.49 -38.69
CA ALA A 575 4.44 -24.46 -37.97
C ALA A 575 4.03 -23.92 -36.60
N ARG A 576 2.83 -24.25 -36.15
CA ARG A 576 2.27 -23.76 -34.88
C ARG A 576 1.26 -24.73 -34.28
N SER A 577 1.20 -24.80 -32.95
CA SER A 577 0.17 -25.55 -32.23
C SER A 577 -1.10 -24.73 -32.02
N ALA A 578 -2.21 -25.42 -31.70
CA ALA A 578 -3.36 -24.77 -31.08
C ALA A 578 -3.02 -24.30 -29.64
N LEU A 579 -3.86 -23.44 -29.08
CA LEU A 579 -3.80 -23.07 -27.67
C LEU A 579 -4.17 -24.27 -26.79
N MET A 580 -3.32 -24.56 -25.81
CA MET A 580 -3.55 -25.59 -24.80
C MET A 580 -3.67 -24.94 -23.44
N PHE A 581 -4.64 -25.40 -22.64
CA PHE A 581 -4.93 -24.83 -21.32
C PHE A 581 -4.62 -25.82 -20.20
N LEU A 582 -4.01 -25.34 -19.13
CA LEU A 582 -3.78 -26.11 -17.90
C LEU A 582 -4.05 -25.25 -16.68
N GLN A 583 -4.88 -25.75 -15.76
CA GLN A 583 -5.04 -25.16 -14.44
C GLN A 583 -4.10 -25.85 -13.46
N THR A 584 -3.25 -25.07 -12.79
CA THR A 584 -2.32 -25.57 -11.78
C THR A 584 -3.06 -26.00 -10.51
N ARG A 585 -2.49 -26.89 -9.72
CA ARG A 585 -3.10 -27.38 -8.47
C ARG A 585 -3.18 -26.32 -7.39
N GLU A 586 -4.09 -26.56 -6.45
CA GLU A 586 -4.13 -25.83 -5.20
C GLU A 586 -2.90 -26.15 -4.33
N MET A 587 -2.45 -25.15 -3.57
CA MET A 587 -1.40 -25.28 -2.55
C MET A 587 -1.87 -24.65 -1.24
N ILE A 588 -1.04 -24.80 -0.20
CA ILE A 588 -1.30 -24.23 1.13
C ILE A 588 -1.37 -22.69 1.03
N PRO A 589 -2.38 -22.03 1.62
CA PRO A 589 -2.52 -20.58 1.61
C PRO A 589 -1.40 -19.82 2.32
N SER A 590 -1.31 -18.52 2.06
CA SER A 590 -0.56 -17.59 2.91
C SER A 590 -1.34 -17.19 4.18
N ALA A 591 -0.71 -16.34 5.01
CA ALA A 591 -1.35 -15.77 6.20
C ALA A 591 -2.51 -14.83 5.84
N VAL A 592 -3.49 -14.74 6.74
CA VAL A 592 -4.64 -13.83 6.62
C VAL A 592 -4.21 -12.37 6.84
N VAL A 593 -4.92 -11.42 6.26
CA VAL A 593 -4.56 -9.98 6.33
C VAL A 593 -5.53 -9.26 7.28
N GLY A 594 -5.11 -8.15 7.89
CA GLY A 594 -6.01 -7.31 8.71
C GLY A 594 -6.58 -8.01 9.95
N LEU A 595 -5.79 -8.88 10.60
CA LEU A 595 -6.22 -9.61 11.79
C LEU A 595 -6.33 -8.70 13.03
N GLU A 596 -7.55 -8.51 13.52
CA GLU A 596 -7.87 -7.65 14.65
C GLU A 596 -8.73 -8.39 15.68
N ALA A 597 -8.58 -8.04 16.96
CA ALA A 597 -9.38 -8.59 18.06
C ALA A 597 -9.88 -7.47 18.96
N SER A 598 -11.21 -7.36 19.07
CA SER A 598 -11.91 -6.36 19.89
C SER A 598 -12.81 -7.06 20.92
N TYR A 599 -13.06 -6.43 22.06
CA TYR A 599 -14.00 -6.99 23.03
C TYR A 599 -15.44 -6.70 22.62
N LEU A 600 -16.35 -7.60 22.97
CA LEU A 600 -17.79 -7.33 22.94
C LEU A 600 -18.36 -7.15 24.34
N ASP A 601 -17.85 -7.93 25.27
CA ASP A 601 -18.27 -7.94 26.67
C ASP A 601 -17.07 -8.43 27.53
N PRO A 602 -17.20 -8.51 28.87
CA PRO A 602 -16.10 -8.93 29.73
C PRO A 602 -15.61 -10.36 29.49
N PHE A 603 -16.36 -11.22 28.80
CA PHE A 603 -16.03 -12.63 28.62
C PHE A 603 -15.94 -13.04 27.13
N THR A 604 -16.03 -12.07 26.20
CA THR A 604 -16.11 -12.35 24.76
C THR A 604 -15.24 -11.41 23.93
N LEU A 605 -14.46 -11.99 23.01
CA LEU A 605 -13.73 -11.28 21.95
C LEU A 605 -14.36 -11.51 20.58
N LEU A 606 -14.47 -10.45 19.77
CA LEU A 606 -14.73 -10.50 18.35
C LEU A 606 -13.41 -10.39 17.58
N VAL A 607 -13.06 -11.46 16.86
CA VAL A 607 -11.86 -11.53 16.02
C VAL A 607 -12.29 -11.35 14.57
N LYS A 608 -11.64 -10.44 13.85
CA LYS A 608 -11.92 -10.12 12.43
C LYS A 608 -10.66 -10.25 11.59
N TRP A 609 -10.79 -10.69 10.34
CA TRP A 609 -9.69 -10.78 9.37
C TRP A 609 -10.21 -10.65 7.93
N GLN A 610 -9.27 -10.44 7.01
CA GLN A 610 -9.47 -10.52 5.58
C GLN A 610 -8.81 -11.79 5.01
N PRO A 611 -9.26 -12.31 3.85
CA PRO A 611 -8.65 -13.47 3.21
C PRO A 611 -7.13 -13.30 2.95
N PRO A 612 -6.38 -14.40 2.82
CA PRO A 612 -4.96 -14.34 2.53
C PRO A 612 -4.63 -13.60 1.22
N LEU A 613 -3.49 -12.89 1.20
CA LEU A 613 -3.01 -12.23 -0.01
C LEU A 613 -2.73 -13.22 -1.16
N TYR A 614 -2.28 -14.42 -0.81
CA TYR A 614 -2.07 -15.54 -1.72
C TYR A 614 -2.89 -16.74 -1.25
N PRO A 615 -4.16 -16.86 -1.67
CA PRO A 615 -5.03 -17.97 -1.29
C PRO A 615 -4.51 -19.32 -1.76
N ASN A 616 -3.83 -19.34 -2.92
CA ASN A 616 -3.27 -20.54 -3.57
C ASN A 616 -4.31 -21.65 -3.84
N GLY A 617 -5.60 -21.31 -3.86
CA GLY A 617 -6.71 -22.25 -3.97
C GLY A 617 -7.97 -21.62 -3.39
N ASN A 618 -9.06 -22.38 -3.40
CA ASN A 618 -10.29 -21.93 -2.75
C ASN A 618 -10.20 -22.14 -1.22
N ILE A 619 -10.49 -21.10 -0.44
CA ILE A 619 -10.39 -21.19 1.02
C ILE A 619 -11.57 -22.01 1.55
N THR A 620 -11.26 -23.12 2.21
CA THR A 620 -12.27 -24.06 2.74
C THR A 620 -12.69 -23.70 4.16
N LYS A 621 -11.73 -23.36 5.01
CA LYS A 621 -11.95 -22.96 6.41
C LYS A 621 -10.80 -22.14 6.97
N TYR A 622 -11.06 -21.49 8.10
CA TYR A 622 -10.05 -20.87 8.95
C TYR A 622 -9.97 -21.57 10.31
N LEU A 623 -8.76 -21.77 10.81
CA LEU A 623 -8.49 -22.30 12.14
C LEU A 623 -8.07 -21.16 13.05
N VAL A 624 -8.84 -20.92 14.11
CA VAL A 624 -8.63 -19.85 15.08
C VAL A 624 -8.20 -20.46 16.41
N GLN A 625 -6.95 -20.25 16.78
CA GLN A 625 -6.38 -20.70 18.04
C GLN A 625 -6.25 -19.52 18.99
N TYR A 626 -6.53 -19.73 20.28
CA TYR A 626 -6.39 -18.67 21.27
C TYR A 626 -5.87 -19.21 22.60
N GLN A 627 -5.06 -18.42 23.28
CA GLN A 627 -4.54 -18.76 24.61
C GLN A 627 -4.35 -17.50 25.45
N GLN A 628 -4.48 -17.64 26.77
CA GLN A 628 -4.19 -16.55 27.69
C GLN A 628 -2.71 -16.13 27.54
N SER A 629 -2.45 -14.84 27.43
CA SER A 629 -1.08 -14.34 27.23
C SER A 629 -0.22 -14.61 28.45
N GLU A 630 0.97 -15.20 28.25
CA GLU A 630 1.95 -15.47 29.32
C GLU A 630 2.59 -14.17 29.84
N TYR A 631 2.64 -13.13 29.01
CA TYR A 631 3.23 -11.85 29.35
C TYR A 631 2.16 -10.85 29.81
N SER A 632 2.21 -10.45 31.09
CA SER A 632 1.45 -9.30 31.59
C SER A 632 2.38 -8.32 32.28
N VAL A 633 2.38 -7.06 31.81
CA VAL A 633 3.18 -5.96 32.38
C VAL A 633 2.87 -5.77 33.88
N TRP A 634 1.65 -6.13 34.28
CA TRP A 634 1.09 -5.90 35.61
C TRP A 634 1.47 -6.96 36.66
N ARG A 635 1.98 -8.13 36.25
CA ARG A 635 2.24 -9.27 37.15
C ARG A 635 3.73 -9.51 37.41
N GLN A 636 4.56 -8.48 37.19
CA GLN A 636 6.01 -8.57 37.43
C GLN A 636 6.30 -8.58 38.94
N PRO A 637 7.06 -9.58 39.45
CA PRO A 637 7.41 -9.64 40.86
C PRO A 637 8.35 -8.50 41.26
N GLY A 638 8.15 -7.93 42.46
CA GLY A 638 9.04 -6.92 43.06
C GLY A 638 8.76 -5.46 42.71
N ILE A 639 7.68 -5.13 41.98
CA ILE A 639 7.29 -3.74 41.72
C ILE A 639 6.49 -3.16 42.89
N ASP A 640 6.96 -2.03 43.44
CA ASP A 640 6.18 -1.20 44.35
C ASP A 640 5.37 -0.14 43.57
N TRP A 641 4.07 -0.38 43.45
CA TRP A 641 3.12 0.50 42.77
C TRP A 641 2.80 1.80 43.53
N CYS A 642 3.30 1.97 44.75
CA CYS A 642 3.18 3.22 45.49
C CYS A 642 4.26 4.26 45.15
N ILE A 643 5.40 3.81 44.62
CA ILE A 643 6.53 4.68 44.26
C ILE A 643 6.46 5.05 42.76
N ARG A 644 5.87 4.18 41.94
CA ARG A 644 5.64 4.43 40.51
C ARG A 644 4.38 5.27 40.32
N GLN A 645 4.49 6.45 39.69
CA GLN A 645 3.30 7.15 39.20
C GLN A 645 2.62 6.26 38.15
N VAL A 646 1.45 5.73 38.49
CA VAL A 646 0.58 5.06 37.52
C VAL A 646 0.17 6.12 36.51
N LEU A 647 0.71 6.05 35.30
CA LEU A 647 0.21 6.85 34.18
C LEU A 647 -1.28 6.53 34.05
N ARG A 648 -2.13 7.52 34.28
CA ARG A 648 -3.53 7.49 33.86
C ARG A 648 -3.49 7.35 32.34
N ASP A 649 -3.70 6.14 31.84
CA ASP A 649 -4.17 6.01 30.47
C ASP A 649 -5.53 6.69 30.42
N GLY A 650 -5.64 7.64 29.51
CA GLY A 650 -6.71 8.61 29.48
C GLY A 650 -8.07 7.93 29.40
N ASP A 651 -9.02 8.55 30.09
CA ASP A 651 -10.46 8.50 29.86
C ASP A 651 -10.72 8.60 28.35
N SER A 652 -10.72 7.45 27.68
CA SER A 652 -11.23 7.30 26.34
C SER A 652 -12.73 7.37 26.52
N LYS A 653 -13.27 8.54 26.20
CA LYS A 653 -14.71 8.71 26.02
C LYS A 653 -15.23 7.54 25.22
N ASP A 654 -16.21 6.89 25.82
CA ASP A 654 -17.01 5.82 25.26
C ASP A 654 -17.32 6.08 23.78
N GLY A 655 -17.03 5.09 22.94
CA GLY A 655 -17.76 4.87 21.72
C GLY A 655 -19.17 4.43 22.10
N ASP A 656 -20.04 5.40 22.30
CA ASP A 656 -21.49 5.21 22.22
C ASP A 656 -21.85 5.01 20.75
N ASP A 657 -21.78 3.76 20.30
CA ASP A 657 -22.49 3.29 19.12
C ASP A 657 -23.70 2.49 19.60
N GLY A 658 -24.90 2.95 19.23
CA GLY A 658 -26.06 2.08 19.10
C GLY A 658 -27.21 2.32 20.06
N LYS A 659 -27.89 3.46 19.91
CA LYS A 659 -29.35 3.46 19.98
C LYS A 659 -29.91 4.07 18.71
N ASP A 660 -30.30 3.17 17.79
CA ASP A 660 -31.63 3.19 17.20
C ASP A 660 -31.89 1.82 16.58
N ALA A 661 -32.46 0.94 17.40
CA ALA A 661 -33.40 -0.03 16.88
C ALA A 661 -34.71 0.71 16.70
N ASP A 662 -35.10 1.02 15.47
CA ASP A 662 -36.49 1.31 15.17
C ASP A 662 -37.19 0.10 14.56
N LYS A 663 -38.39 -0.11 15.07
CA LYS A 663 -39.31 -1.18 14.77
C LYS A 663 -40.02 -0.81 13.47
N ASN A 664 -39.62 -1.44 12.37
CA ASN A 664 -40.54 -1.99 11.38
C ASN A 664 -39.74 -2.77 10.34
N GLY A 665 -39.95 -4.07 10.31
CA GLY A 665 -39.44 -4.92 9.25
C GLY A 665 -40.10 -4.54 7.92
N GLU A 666 -39.29 -4.09 6.96
CA GLU A 666 -39.45 -4.36 5.54
C GLU A 666 -38.10 -4.18 4.84
N CYS A 667 -37.46 -5.29 4.47
CA CYS A 667 -36.35 -5.29 3.53
C CYS A 667 -36.91 -5.05 2.13
N LYS A 668 -36.54 -3.95 1.48
CA LYS A 668 -36.63 -3.82 0.01
C LYS A 668 -35.24 -3.88 -0.60
N VAL A 669 -35.01 -5.00 -1.28
CA VAL A 669 -33.89 -5.30 -2.15
C VAL A 669 -33.88 -4.34 -3.34
N ASN A 670 -32.82 -3.53 -3.49
CA ASN A 670 -32.11 -3.29 -4.76
C ASN A 670 -31.08 -2.17 -4.61
N ILE A 671 -29.82 -2.53 -4.35
CA ILE A 671 -28.66 -1.74 -4.77
C ILE A 671 -27.71 -2.72 -5.44
N THR A 672 -27.67 -2.67 -6.77
CA THR A 672 -26.65 -3.28 -7.60
C THR A 672 -25.29 -2.67 -7.24
N CYS A 673 -24.38 -3.50 -6.73
CA CYS A 673 -22.97 -3.16 -6.62
C CYS A 673 -22.32 -3.31 -7.99
N ASN A 674 -21.74 -2.23 -8.51
CA ASN A 674 -20.91 -2.25 -9.71
C ASN A 674 -19.49 -2.63 -9.28
N CYS A 675 -19.05 -3.83 -9.64
CA CYS A 675 -17.69 -4.30 -9.42
C CYS A 675 -16.88 -4.08 -10.71
N ASP A 676 -15.98 -3.11 -10.71
CA ASP A 676 -14.92 -3.03 -11.72
C ASP A 676 -13.69 -3.77 -11.18
N GLU A 677 -13.33 -4.87 -11.83
CA GLU A 677 -12.14 -5.67 -11.53
C GLU A 677 -10.89 -5.01 -12.15
N GLU A 678 -10.00 -4.49 -11.29
CA GLU A 678 -8.67 -4.00 -11.67
C GLU A 678 -7.66 -5.15 -11.73
N LYS A 679 -6.85 -5.20 -12.81
CA LYS A 679 -5.75 -6.16 -13.00
C LYS A 679 -4.54 -5.83 -12.13
N GLU A 680 -3.83 -6.88 -11.72
CA GLU A 680 -2.56 -6.86 -10.98
C GLU A 680 -1.44 -6.08 -11.69
N VAL A 681 -1.27 -4.81 -11.35
CA VAL A 681 0.03 -4.11 -11.37
C VAL A 681 0.27 -3.66 -9.94
N ASP A 682 1.03 -4.47 -9.18
CA ASP A 682 1.24 -4.34 -7.72
C ASP A 682 -0.04 -3.98 -6.97
N LYS A 683 -0.69 -4.97 -6.34
CA LYS A 683 -1.83 -4.74 -5.44
C LYS A 683 -1.67 -3.39 -4.72
N PRO A 684 -2.63 -2.45 -4.80
CA PRO A 684 -2.50 -1.11 -4.20
C PRO A 684 -2.13 -1.19 -2.71
N GLU A 685 -2.52 -2.28 -2.04
CA GLU A 685 -2.11 -2.69 -0.70
C GLU A 685 -0.60 -2.92 -0.53
N LYS A 686 0.09 -3.50 -1.52
CA LYS A 686 1.54 -3.76 -1.50
C LYS A 686 2.36 -2.47 -1.67
N ARG A 687 1.95 -1.54 -2.55
CA ARG A 687 2.57 -0.21 -2.65
C ARG A 687 2.22 0.69 -1.48
N ALA A 688 0.99 0.59 -0.96
CA ALA A 688 0.59 1.26 0.28
C ALA A 688 1.33 0.70 1.51
N ALA A 689 1.55 -0.61 1.59
CA ALA A 689 2.33 -1.26 2.64
C ALA A 689 3.82 -0.97 2.50
N LEU A 690 4.36 -0.91 1.28
CA LEU A 690 5.74 -0.52 1.04
C LEU A 690 5.97 0.95 1.41
N PHE A 691 5.06 1.85 1.03
CA PHE A 691 5.09 3.25 1.47
C PHE A 691 4.89 3.36 2.99
N ALA A 692 3.94 2.64 3.59
CA ALA A 692 3.72 2.68 5.04
C ALA A 692 4.95 2.19 5.80
N LYS A 693 5.60 1.12 5.32
CA LYS A 693 6.86 0.60 5.84
C LYS A 693 8.01 1.60 5.66
N GLU A 694 8.21 2.14 4.47
CA GLU A 694 9.30 3.07 4.17
C GLU A 694 9.11 4.44 4.84
N PHE A 695 7.86 4.91 4.93
CA PHE A 695 7.47 6.09 5.70
C PHE A 695 7.68 5.86 7.19
N GLN A 696 7.28 4.71 7.74
CA GLN A 696 7.57 4.34 9.13
C GLN A 696 9.09 4.27 9.35
N ASP A 697 9.85 3.60 8.50
CA ASP A 697 11.30 3.46 8.63
C ASP A 697 12.00 4.84 8.61
N VAL A 698 11.57 5.75 7.74
CA VAL A 698 12.08 7.14 7.69
C VAL A 698 11.63 7.94 8.92
N LEU A 699 10.39 7.79 9.36
CA LEU A 699 9.84 8.45 10.55
C LEU A 699 10.52 7.97 11.84
N PHE A 700 10.70 6.66 12.02
CA PHE A 700 11.43 6.05 13.14
C PHE A 700 12.90 6.50 13.14
N LYS A 701 13.56 6.59 11.98
CA LYS A 701 14.93 7.09 11.87
C LYS A 701 15.05 8.60 12.18
N ALA A 702 13.98 9.38 11.96
CA ALA A 702 13.91 10.80 12.25
C ALA A 702 13.49 11.13 13.70
N ILE A 703 12.76 10.24 14.38
CA ILE A 703 12.33 10.36 15.78
C ILE A 703 13.39 9.78 16.73
N PHE A 704 14.05 8.69 16.35
CA PHE A 704 15.06 8.00 17.15
C PHE A 704 16.46 8.24 16.55
N THR A 705 17.01 9.43 16.73
CA THR A 705 18.45 9.63 16.54
C THR A 705 19.17 9.00 17.73
N LYS A 706 20.00 7.97 17.51
CA LYS A 706 21.01 7.55 18.49
C LYS A 706 21.79 8.80 18.90
N THR A 707 21.78 9.14 20.19
CA THR A 707 22.79 10.01 20.78
C THR A 707 24.16 9.40 20.45
N LYS A 708 25.02 10.19 19.81
CA LYS A 708 26.41 9.81 19.57
C LYS A 708 27.09 9.74 20.93
N ASP A 709 27.31 8.53 21.42
CA ASP A 709 28.58 8.18 22.04
C ASP A 709 29.15 7.01 21.22
N ASP A 710 30.45 7.13 20.97
CA ASP A 710 31.33 6.17 20.30
C ASP A 710 31.16 6.00 18.79
N ASN A 711 31.87 6.85 18.05
CA ASN A 711 32.39 6.49 16.75
C ASN A 711 33.87 6.88 16.70
N PRO A 712 34.83 5.95 16.56
CA PRO A 712 36.04 6.25 15.86
C PRO A 712 35.77 6.08 14.36
N SER A 713 36.05 7.13 13.62
CA SER A 713 36.14 7.18 12.16
C SER A 713 37.58 7.62 11.84
N PRO A 714 38.01 7.70 10.58
CA PRO A 714 38.03 6.72 9.48
C PRO A 714 39.47 6.55 8.95
N THR A 715 39.72 5.60 8.04
CA THR A 715 40.77 5.85 7.04
C THR A 715 40.35 5.42 5.65
N ASN A 716 40.47 6.41 4.78
CA ASN A 716 40.12 6.47 3.37
C ASN A 716 40.89 5.46 2.53
N GLN A 717 40.25 4.92 1.48
CA GLN A 717 40.81 5.03 0.13
C GLN A 717 39.71 5.34 -0.89
N THR A 718 39.85 6.52 -1.49
CA THR A 718 39.35 6.97 -2.78
C THR A 718 39.82 6.08 -3.92
N THR A 719 38.92 5.64 -4.80
CA THR A 719 38.98 5.92 -6.25
C THR A 719 37.75 5.39 -7.02
N THR A 720 37.17 6.33 -7.76
CA THR A 720 36.44 6.30 -9.05
C THR A 720 35.95 4.99 -9.73
N PRO A 721 34.79 5.07 -10.43
CA PRO A 721 34.15 3.98 -11.16
C PRO A 721 34.69 3.79 -12.57
N PRO A 722 34.53 2.59 -13.17
CA PRO A 722 33.94 2.56 -14.52
C PRO A 722 33.00 1.36 -14.83
N THR A 723 31.91 1.70 -15.53
CA THR A 723 31.46 1.12 -16.82
C THR A 723 30.93 -0.32 -16.96
N SER A 724 29.88 -0.38 -17.79
CA SER A 724 29.05 -1.47 -18.29
C SER A 724 29.72 -2.72 -18.90
N MET A 725 28.97 -3.83 -18.81
CA MET A 725 28.82 -4.98 -19.73
C MET A 725 30.07 -5.66 -20.29
N THR A 726 30.26 -6.96 -20.04
CA THR A 726 30.16 -8.04 -21.06
C THR A 726 30.47 -9.44 -20.49
N PHE A 727 30.12 -10.44 -21.32
CA PHE A 727 30.12 -11.88 -21.17
C PHE A 727 31.50 -12.57 -21.05
N LEU A 728 31.45 -13.75 -20.40
CA LEU A 728 32.22 -14.98 -20.63
C LEU A 728 33.68 -15.11 -20.14
N VAL A 729 33.89 -16.24 -19.44
CA VAL A 729 34.94 -17.27 -19.59
C VAL A 729 35.61 -17.65 -18.26
N ASN A 730 35.59 -18.97 -17.98
CA ASN A 730 36.32 -19.68 -16.94
C ASN A 730 37.81 -19.31 -16.85
N GLY A 731 38.32 -19.21 -15.63
CA GLY A 731 39.76 -19.11 -15.37
C GLY A 731 40.09 -19.09 -13.89
N THR A 732 40.10 -20.25 -13.26
CA THR A 732 40.85 -20.51 -12.02
C THR A 732 42.34 -20.36 -12.31
N ASN A 733 43.03 -19.45 -11.60
CA ASN A 733 44.48 -19.48 -11.41
C ASN A 733 44.81 -18.81 -10.07
N CYS A 734 45.05 -19.62 -9.05
CA CYS A 734 45.75 -19.22 -7.83
C CYS A 734 47.24 -19.25 -8.13
N THR A 735 47.97 -18.19 -7.79
CA THR A 735 49.43 -18.10 -7.93
C THR A 735 50.14 -18.70 -6.72
N ALA A 736 51.40 -19.12 -6.92
CA ALA A 736 52.19 -19.95 -6.00
C ALA A 736 52.51 -19.33 -4.61
N GLU A 737 52.10 -18.10 -4.32
CA GLU A 737 52.19 -17.50 -2.98
C GLU A 737 50.90 -17.66 -2.14
N ASP A 738 49.77 -18.01 -2.77
CA ASP A 738 48.49 -18.24 -2.07
C ASP A 738 48.34 -19.69 -1.53
N GLN A 739 49.30 -20.57 -1.83
CA GLN A 739 49.39 -21.92 -1.27
C GLN A 739 50.13 -21.98 0.08
N ALA A 740 50.80 -20.90 0.50
CA ALA A 740 51.46 -20.83 1.81
C ALA A 740 50.55 -20.29 2.93
N ASN A 741 49.42 -19.64 2.58
CA ASN A 741 48.53 -18.96 3.53
C ASN A 741 47.12 -19.60 3.66
N GLY A 742 46.94 -20.84 3.17
CA GLY A 742 45.80 -21.69 3.56
C GLY A 742 44.40 -21.19 3.16
N LEU A 743 44.26 -20.42 2.08
CA LEU A 743 42.98 -19.81 1.66
C LEU A 743 42.40 -20.37 0.35
N CYS A 744 42.90 -21.51 -0.15
CA CYS A 744 42.29 -22.26 -1.26
C CYS A 744 42.45 -23.77 -1.09
N GLU A 745 41.34 -24.50 -0.88
CA GLU A 745 41.28 -25.95 -1.07
C GLU A 745 40.01 -26.32 -1.86
N GLN A 746 40.20 -26.91 -3.04
CA GLN A 746 39.17 -27.57 -3.83
C GLN A 746 39.66 -28.96 -4.25
N ILE A 747 38.99 -29.96 -3.69
CA ILE A 747 38.56 -31.27 -4.21
C ILE A 747 39.24 -31.77 -5.50
N SER A 748 39.88 -32.94 -5.41
CA SER A 748 40.12 -33.85 -6.54
C SER A 748 39.29 -35.13 -6.39
N THR A 749 38.60 -35.51 -7.45
CA THR A 749 37.88 -36.78 -7.63
C THR A 749 38.69 -37.74 -8.51
N THR A 750 38.91 -38.98 -8.07
CA THR A 750 39.12 -40.13 -8.97
C THR A 750 38.81 -41.48 -8.29
N ALA A 751 37.77 -42.13 -8.84
CA ALA A 751 37.47 -43.57 -9.02
C ALA A 751 38.03 -44.67 -8.06
N SER A 752 37.08 -45.38 -7.42
CA SER A 752 36.83 -46.86 -7.29
C SER A 752 37.95 -47.90 -7.13
N PRO A 753 37.67 -49.17 -6.73
CA PRO A 753 36.67 -49.73 -5.78
C PRO A 753 37.32 -50.72 -4.77
N THR A 754 36.75 -50.96 -3.57
CA THR A 754 36.65 -52.31 -2.95
C THR A 754 35.94 -52.32 -1.59
N SER A 755 35.16 -53.38 -1.40
CA SER A 755 34.55 -53.93 -0.17
C SER A 755 35.46 -53.85 1.07
N THR A 756 34.97 -53.64 2.30
CA THR A 756 34.14 -54.56 3.12
C THR A 756 33.81 -53.89 4.47
N ALA A 757 32.58 -54.09 4.98
CA ALA A 757 32.17 -54.40 6.39
C ALA A 757 32.66 -53.45 7.54
N SER A 758 31.89 -53.02 8.57
CA SER A 758 30.61 -53.38 9.19
C SER A 758 30.12 -52.26 10.13
N ASP A 759 28.82 -52.28 10.46
CA ASP A 759 28.15 -51.88 11.73
C ASP A 759 28.38 -50.49 12.35
N VAL A 760 27.32 -49.69 12.56
CA VAL A 760 26.31 -49.83 13.63
C VAL A 760 25.11 -48.90 13.32
N THR A 761 23.93 -49.44 13.59
CA THR A 761 22.55 -48.96 13.41
C THR A 761 22.17 -47.78 14.37
N THR A 762 21.11 -46.98 14.21
CA THR A 762 19.69 -47.31 13.98
C THR A 762 18.87 -46.04 13.69
N GLU A 763 17.93 -46.14 12.75
CA GLU A 763 16.81 -45.21 12.50
C GLU A 763 15.63 -45.48 13.46
N SER A 764 14.66 -44.56 13.51
CA SER A 764 13.26 -44.96 13.75
C SER A 764 12.27 -44.14 12.91
N THR A 765 11.34 -44.89 12.34
CA THR A 765 10.36 -44.59 11.29
C THR A 765 8.94 -44.56 11.86
N TYR A 766 8.04 -43.93 11.11
CA TYR A 766 6.59 -43.85 11.33
C TYR A 766 5.86 -45.18 11.04
N THR A 767 4.79 -45.48 11.79
CA THR A 767 3.65 -46.27 11.29
C THR A 767 2.35 -46.06 12.08
N THR A 768 1.24 -46.10 11.34
CA THR A 768 -0.19 -46.06 11.70
C THR A 768 -0.73 -47.34 12.37
N PRO A 769 -1.91 -47.31 13.02
CA PRO A 769 -2.80 -48.49 12.98
C PRO A 769 -4.33 -48.25 12.91
N VAL A 770 -5.03 -49.32 12.54
CA VAL A 770 -6.49 -49.55 12.44
C VAL A 770 -6.97 -50.48 13.58
N SER A 771 -8.28 -50.42 13.85
CA SER A 771 -9.18 -51.01 14.87
C SER A 771 -9.12 -52.52 15.22
N ASN A 772 -9.28 -52.90 16.51
CA ASN A 772 -10.48 -53.53 17.11
C ASN A 772 -10.29 -54.04 18.58
N ASP A 773 -11.22 -53.61 19.44
CA ASP A 773 -11.96 -54.23 20.57
C ASP A 773 -11.37 -55.09 21.73
N SER A 774 -12.02 -54.86 22.89
CA SER A 774 -12.23 -55.67 24.11
C SER A 774 -11.34 -55.51 25.37
N SER A 775 -11.91 -54.70 26.29
CA SER A 775 -11.92 -54.74 27.77
C SER A 775 -10.70 -55.21 28.58
N THR A 776 -10.16 -54.31 29.40
CA THR A 776 -10.01 -54.56 30.84
C THR A 776 -9.87 -53.24 31.60
N THR A 777 -10.72 -53.09 32.62
CA THR A 777 -10.83 -51.92 33.51
C THR A 777 -9.63 -51.81 34.44
N VAL A 778 -8.89 -50.70 34.36
CA VAL A 778 -8.07 -50.19 35.48
C VAL A 778 -8.27 -48.68 35.57
N ASN A 779 -8.91 -48.25 36.66
CA ASN A 779 -9.02 -46.84 37.05
C ASN A 779 -7.63 -46.33 37.42
N THR A 780 -7.05 -45.48 36.57
CA THR A 780 -5.92 -44.62 36.94
C THR A 780 -6.25 -43.19 36.53
N THR A 781 -6.27 -42.32 37.54
CA THR A 781 -6.52 -40.88 37.51
C THR A 781 -5.80 -40.16 36.37
N MET A 782 -6.56 -39.49 35.51
CA MET A 782 -6.07 -38.64 34.43
C MET A 782 -5.37 -37.38 34.96
N ILE A 783 -4.17 -37.14 34.43
CA ILE A 783 -3.49 -35.84 34.44
C ILE A 783 -4.01 -35.07 33.21
N PRO A 784 -4.47 -33.80 33.31
CA PRO A 784 -4.93 -33.06 32.15
C PRO A 784 -3.74 -32.49 31.37
N THR A 785 -3.52 -33.00 30.15
CA THR A 785 -2.70 -32.35 29.13
C THR A 785 -3.49 -31.17 28.54
N THR A 786 -3.01 -29.94 28.76
CA THR A 786 -3.63 -28.70 28.24
C THR A 786 -3.41 -28.56 26.73
N SER A 787 -4.36 -29.02 25.91
CA SER A 787 -4.43 -28.71 24.48
C SER A 787 -4.92 -27.28 24.25
N ILE A 788 -4.25 -26.50 23.39
CA ILE A 788 -4.67 -25.14 22.99
C ILE A 788 -6.03 -25.24 22.28
N PRO A 789 -7.05 -24.45 22.69
CA PRO A 789 -8.36 -24.49 22.06
C PRO A 789 -8.31 -23.97 20.62
N VAL A 790 -8.99 -24.69 19.71
CA VAL A 790 -9.08 -24.36 18.28
C VAL A 790 -10.55 -24.26 17.88
N LEU A 791 -10.90 -23.16 17.22
CA LEU A 791 -12.22 -22.94 16.63
C LEU A 791 -12.09 -23.00 15.10
N GLU A 792 -13.12 -23.52 14.43
CA GLU A 792 -13.19 -23.53 12.97
C GLU A 792 -14.22 -22.50 12.50
N ALA A 793 -13.81 -21.63 11.58
CA ALA A 793 -14.68 -20.71 10.86
C ALA A 793 -14.76 -21.14 9.39
N ASN A 794 -15.90 -20.92 8.75
CA ASN A 794 -16.07 -21.29 7.34
C ASN A 794 -15.19 -20.42 6.43
N GLY A 795 -14.80 -20.91 5.25
CA GLY A 795 -13.92 -20.20 4.32
C GLY A 795 -14.47 -18.87 3.79
N THR A 796 -15.78 -18.64 3.90
CA THR A 796 -16.44 -17.37 3.56
C THR A 796 -16.55 -16.39 4.72
N GLU A 797 -16.19 -16.81 5.94
CA GLU A 797 -16.30 -15.97 7.14
C GLU A 797 -15.03 -15.13 7.34
N GLY A 798 -15.22 -13.84 7.61
CA GLY A 798 -14.14 -12.92 7.98
C GLY A 798 -14.09 -12.59 9.48
N SER A 799 -14.85 -13.31 10.31
CA SER A 799 -14.90 -13.03 11.74
C SER A 799 -15.44 -14.21 12.57
N ILE A 800 -14.99 -14.33 13.82
CA ILE A 800 -15.53 -15.28 14.80
C ILE A 800 -15.63 -14.65 16.20
N ARG A 801 -16.58 -15.15 17.00
CA ARG A 801 -16.75 -14.76 18.41
C ARG A 801 -16.13 -15.83 19.31
N ILE A 802 -15.18 -15.43 20.15
CA ILE A 802 -14.56 -16.30 21.16
C ILE A 802 -15.18 -15.96 22.51
N SER A 803 -15.97 -16.89 23.07
CA SER A 803 -16.72 -16.69 24.32
C SER A 803 -16.12 -17.49 25.48
N GLY A 804 -16.53 -17.19 26.72
CA GLY A 804 -16.07 -17.91 27.91
C GLY A 804 -14.65 -17.55 28.35
N LEU A 805 -14.17 -16.38 27.97
CA LEU A 805 -12.85 -15.84 28.32
C LEU A 805 -12.90 -15.19 29.72
N LYS A 806 -11.75 -15.02 30.37
CA LYS A 806 -11.65 -14.27 31.62
C LYS A 806 -11.78 -12.77 31.36
N HIS A 807 -12.38 -12.03 32.28
CA HIS A 807 -12.48 -10.57 32.18
C HIS A 807 -11.14 -9.90 32.37
N PHE A 808 -11.00 -8.73 31.74
CA PHE A 808 -9.79 -7.91 31.70
C PHE A 808 -8.49 -8.71 31.53
N THR A 809 -8.50 -9.67 30.62
CA THR A 809 -7.40 -10.63 30.41
C THR A 809 -6.91 -10.56 28.98
N ASP A 810 -5.58 -10.53 28.81
CA ASP A 810 -4.93 -10.56 27.50
C ASP A 810 -4.93 -11.98 26.93
N TYR A 811 -5.33 -12.10 25.67
CA TYR A 811 -5.29 -13.32 24.87
C TYR A 811 -4.43 -13.12 23.63
N THR A 812 -3.63 -14.13 23.30
CA THR A 812 -2.97 -14.25 22.01
C THR A 812 -3.87 -15.06 21.09
N ILE A 813 -4.20 -14.53 19.91
CA ILE A 813 -5.04 -15.19 18.92
C ILE A 813 -4.21 -15.43 17.66
N GLN A 814 -4.29 -16.64 17.12
CA GLN A 814 -3.68 -17.05 15.86
C GLN A 814 -4.75 -17.52 14.89
N VAL A 815 -4.70 -17.04 13.65
CA VAL A 815 -5.63 -17.42 12.58
C VAL A 815 -4.87 -17.97 11.39
N CYS A 816 -5.20 -19.20 10.99
CA CYS A 816 -4.64 -19.91 9.84
C CYS A 816 -5.72 -20.18 8.79
N ALA A 817 -5.40 -20.04 7.51
CA ALA A 817 -6.32 -20.37 6.41
C ALA A 817 -6.02 -21.75 5.80
N CYS A 818 -7.04 -22.41 5.24
CA CYS A 818 -6.92 -23.74 4.64
C CYS A 818 -7.49 -23.79 3.21
N THR A 819 -6.85 -24.59 2.35
CA THR A 819 -7.37 -25.02 1.04
C THR A 819 -7.59 -26.53 1.03
N SER A 820 -8.01 -27.11 -0.11
CA SER A 820 -8.07 -28.57 -0.24
C SER A 820 -6.69 -29.23 -0.15
N ALA A 821 -5.61 -28.48 -0.38
CA ALA A 821 -4.23 -28.96 -0.30
C ALA A 821 -3.67 -28.98 1.14
N GLY A 822 -4.29 -28.25 2.07
CA GLY A 822 -3.90 -28.22 3.48
C GLY A 822 -4.05 -26.85 4.14
N CYS A 823 -3.77 -26.80 5.44
CA CYS A 823 -3.84 -25.58 6.25
C CYS A 823 -2.48 -24.92 6.39
N ALA A 824 -2.47 -23.60 6.46
CA ALA A 824 -1.31 -22.82 6.87
C ALA A 824 -0.92 -23.17 8.32
N THR A 825 0.38 -23.16 8.62
CA THR A 825 0.92 -23.45 9.95
C THR A 825 1.99 -22.45 10.35
N ASN A 826 2.17 -22.25 11.66
CA ASN A 826 3.24 -21.44 12.26
C ASN A 826 3.37 -20.03 11.65
N THR A 827 4.48 -19.75 10.97
CA THR A 827 4.81 -18.45 10.36
C THR A 827 3.91 -18.08 9.19
N ARG A 828 3.10 -19.02 8.68
CA ARG A 828 2.07 -18.78 7.65
C ARG A 828 0.70 -18.48 8.24
N CYS A 829 0.57 -18.37 9.55
CA CYS A 829 -0.62 -17.91 10.23
C CYS A 829 -0.42 -16.49 10.75
N SER A 830 -1.51 -15.75 10.92
CA SER A 830 -1.47 -14.39 11.47
C SER A 830 -1.74 -14.42 12.96
N ASN A 831 -1.01 -13.58 13.71
CA ASN A 831 -1.12 -13.49 15.15
C ASN A 831 -1.53 -12.09 15.57
N THR A 832 -2.43 -11.98 16.55
CA THR A 832 -2.83 -10.71 17.17
C THR A 832 -3.01 -10.89 18.68
N ARG A 833 -3.19 -9.78 19.40
CA ARG A 833 -3.55 -9.77 20.82
C ARG A 833 -4.87 -9.07 21.01
N GLY A 834 -5.73 -9.63 21.86
CA GLY A 834 -6.99 -9.03 22.25
C GLY A 834 -7.16 -9.08 23.77
N ARG A 835 -7.62 -7.98 24.37
CA ARG A 835 -7.98 -7.94 25.80
C ARG A 835 -9.49 -7.88 25.94
N THR A 836 -10.04 -8.74 26.79
CA THR A 836 -11.46 -8.70 27.16
C THR A 836 -11.80 -7.46 27.97
N HIS A 837 -13.09 -7.06 27.95
CA HIS A 837 -13.52 -5.88 28.70
C HIS A 837 -13.40 -6.07 30.23
N ARG A 838 -13.40 -4.96 30.97
CA ARG A 838 -13.49 -5.02 32.43
C ARG A 838 -14.88 -5.49 32.88
N LYS A 839 -14.94 -6.25 33.95
CA LYS A 839 -16.17 -6.58 34.67
C LYS A 839 -16.42 -5.51 35.73
N GLU A 840 -17.59 -4.89 35.67
CA GLU A 840 -17.99 -3.86 36.63
C GLU A 840 -18.02 -4.41 38.06
N LYS A 841 -17.54 -3.60 39.02
CA LYS A 841 -17.42 -3.94 40.46
C LYS A 841 -16.53 -5.14 40.80
N ALA A 842 -15.81 -5.70 39.82
CA ALA A 842 -14.89 -6.81 40.08
C ALA A 842 -13.67 -6.39 40.92
N ASP A 843 -13.35 -5.09 40.91
CA ASP A 843 -12.26 -4.49 41.69
C ASP A 843 -12.68 -4.04 43.10
N ASP A 844 -13.96 -4.20 43.46
CA ASP A 844 -14.46 -3.79 44.77
C ASP A 844 -13.99 -4.77 45.86
N LEU A 845 -13.66 -4.23 47.04
CA LEU A 845 -13.23 -5.04 48.18
C LEU A 845 -14.38 -5.94 48.67
N THR A 846 -14.05 -7.16 49.07
CA THR A 846 -15.03 -8.07 49.69
C THR A 846 -14.92 -8.03 51.21
N GLY A 847 -16.06 -8.10 51.90
CA GLY A 847 -16.12 -8.02 53.37
C GLY A 847 -16.02 -6.60 53.93
N VAL A 848 -16.20 -6.49 55.26
CA VAL A 848 -16.18 -5.20 55.98
C VAL A 848 -14.75 -4.86 56.39
N VAL A 849 -14.38 -3.59 56.24
CA VAL A 849 -13.11 -3.06 56.78
C VAL A 849 -13.13 -3.18 58.30
N LYS A 850 -12.17 -3.91 58.88
CA LYS A 850 -12.05 -4.12 60.32
C LYS A 850 -10.96 -3.21 60.87
N VAL A 851 -11.30 -2.46 61.93
CA VAL A 851 -10.36 -1.62 62.65
C VAL A 851 -10.21 -2.13 64.08
N HIS A 852 -8.97 -2.35 64.51
CA HIS A 852 -8.63 -2.70 65.89
C HIS A 852 -7.81 -1.58 66.51
N VAL A 853 -8.34 -0.95 67.57
CA VAL A 853 -7.72 0.22 68.23
C VAL A 853 -7.10 -0.22 69.55
N ASN A 854 -5.87 0.24 69.79
CA ASN A 854 -5.16 0.09 71.05
C ASN A 854 -4.87 1.49 71.62
N ASN A 855 -5.69 1.90 72.59
CA ASN A 855 -5.62 3.23 73.21
C ASN A 855 -4.31 3.43 74.01
N ALA A 856 -3.83 2.42 74.74
CA ALA A 856 -2.61 2.49 75.55
C ALA A 856 -1.35 2.84 74.73
N THR A 857 -1.26 2.33 73.51
CA THR A 857 -0.14 2.59 72.59
C THR A 857 -0.45 3.62 71.51
N ARG A 858 -1.68 4.18 71.53
CA ARG A 858 -2.24 5.05 70.49
C ARG A 858 -2.07 4.46 69.08
N SER A 859 -2.23 3.15 68.92
CA SER A 859 -2.05 2.47 67.63
C SER A 859 -3.37 1.90 67.13
N PHE A 860 -3.54 1.84 65.81
CA PHE A 860 -4.70 1.17 65.20
C PHE A 860 -4.28 0.34 63.98
N ASN A 861 -4.89 -0.83 63.85
CA ASN A 861 -4.68 -1.73 62.72
C ASN A 861 -5.94 -1.81 61.89
N ILE A 862 -5.81 -1.54 60.59
CA ILE A 862 -6.89 -1.61 59.62
C ILE A 862 -6.66 -2.86 58.77
N SER A 863 -7.67 -3.70 58.58
CA SER A 863 -7.62 -4.87 57.70
C SER A 863 -8.87 -4.97 56.85
N TRP A 864 -8.73 -5.44 55.62
CA TRP A 864 -9.83 -5.57 54.66
C TRP A 864 -9.72 -6.88 53.87
N GLY A 865 -10.83 -7.31 53.25
CA GLY A 865 -10.79 -8.42 52.30
C GLY A 865 -10.39 -7.96 50.91
N GLN A 866 -9.74 -8.82 50.14
CA GLN A 866 -9.31 -8.53 48.77
C GLN A 866 -10.48 -8.77 47.79
N PRO A 867 -10.47 -8.16 46.60
CA PRO A 867 -11.40 -8.53 45.53
C PRO A 867 -11.21 -10.01 45.16
N VAL A 868 -12.32 -10.75 44.97
CA VAL A 868 -12.30 -12.21 44.73
C VAL A 868 -11.76 -12.55 43.33
N ASP A 869 -12.11 -11.74 42.33
CA ASP A 869 -11.73 -11.94 40.94
C ASP A 869 -11.51 -10.56 40.28
N PRO A 870 -10.40 -9.86 40.61
CA PRO A 870 -10.14 -8.49 40.16
C PRO A 870 -9.93 -8.41 38.66
N ASN A 871 -10.19 -7.25 38.06
CA ASN A 871 -9.89 -6.99 36.65
C ASN A 871 -8.36 -6.99 36.45
N GLY A 872 -7.79 -8.17 36.16
CA GLY A 872 -6.35 -8.39 36.08
C GLY A 872 -5.74 -8.76 37.43
N VAL A 873 -5.08 -7.80 38.09
CA VAL A 873 -4.40 -7.99 39.38
C VAL A 873 -4.53 -6.73 40.25
N VAL A 874 -4.54 -6.88 41.57
CA VAL A 874 -4.51 -5.71 42.47
C VAL A 874 -3.09 -5.14 42.53
N LEU A 875 -2.93 -3.90 42.07
CA LEU A 875 -1.64 -3.21 42.04
C LEU A 875 -1.32 -2.60 43.41
N LYS A 876 -2.27 -1.84 43.94
CA LYS A 876 -2.17 -1.12 45.22
C LYS A 876 -3.56 -0.86 45.82
N TYR A 877 -3.59 -0.40 47.06
CA TYR A 877 -4.76 0.16 47.72
C TYR A 877 -4.53 1.65 48.00
N ASP A 878 -5.59 2.44 47.89
CA ASP A 878 -5.63 3.78 48.49
C ASP A 878 -6.43 3.66 49.80
N VAL A 879 -5.82 4.08 50.91
CA VAL A 879 -6.44 4.14 52.24
C VAL A 879 -6.65 5.59 52.59
N GLU A 880 -7.91 6.02 52.66
CA GLU A 880 -8.25 7.38 53.07
C GLU A 880 -8.52 7.42 54.57
N VAL A 881 -7.78 8.25 55.29
CA VAL A 881 -7.94 8.51 56.71
C VAL A 881 -8.39 9.96 56.88
N SER A 882 -9.60 10.17 57.38
CA SER A 882 -10.07 11.48 57.81
C SER A 882 -9.99 11.59 59.32
N TYR A 883 -9.56 12.75 59.80
CA TYR A 883 -9.44 13.05 61.22
C TYR A 883 -10.16 14.38 61.51
N ALA A 884 -11.01 14.40 62.54
CA ALA A 884 -11.95 15.49 62.78
C ALA A 884 -11.31 16.88 62.94
N SER A 885 -10.05 16.98 63.37
CA SER A 885 -9.36 18.27 63.53
C SER A 885 -8.55 18.71 62.31
N ARG A 886 -8.57 17.95 61.19
CA ARG A 886 -7.83 18.26 59.96
C ARG A 886 -8.82 18.62 58.85
N SER A 887 -8.52 19.66 58.09
CA SER A 887 -9.41 20.20 57.06
C SER A 887 -9.53 19.33 55.80
N SER A 888 -8.63 18.36 55.59
CA SER A 888 -8.63 17.46 54.42
C SER A 888 -8.25 16.03 54.79
N PRO A 889 -8.89 15.02 54.17
CA PRO A 889 -8.52 13.62 54.35
C PRO A 889 -7.11 13.33 53.80
N GLU A 890 -6.40 12.41 54.45
CA GLU A 890 -5.09 11.92 54.00
C GLU A 890 -5.28 10.60 53.24
N ILE A 891 -4.76 10.52 52.01
CA ILE A 891 -4.79 9.28 51.20
C ILE A 891 -3.40 8.66 51.23
N VAL A 892 -3.31 7.47 51.82
CA VAL A 892 -2.09 6.68 51.92
C VAL A 892 -2.11 5.58 50.87
N CYS A 893 -1.04 5.47 50.10
CA CYS A 893 -0.84 4.35 49.19
C CYS A 893 -0.33 3.12 49.94
N TRP A 894 -0.92 1.96 49.69
CA TRP A 894 -0.54 0.70 50.31
C TRP A 894 -0.38 -0.43 49.29
N GLN A 895 0.59 -1.32 49.48
CA GLN A 895 0.94 -2.34 48.50
C GLN A 895 -0.16 -3.40 48.33
N GLY A 896 -0.46 -3.80 47.08
CA GLY A 896 -1.58 -4.68 46.73
C GLY A 896 -1.56 -6.08 47.37
N HIS A 897 -0.38 -6.58 47.74
CA HIS A 897 -0.22 -7.90 48.38
C HIS A 897 -0.41 -7.88 49.91
N LYS A 898 -0.62 -6.72 50.53
CA LYS A 898 -0.81 -6.56 51.98
C LYS A 898 -2.21 -5.99 52.28
N PRO A 899 -3.20 -6.81 52.65
CA PRO A 899 -4.56 -6.33 52.94
C PRO A 899 -4.73 -5.84 54.40
N SER A 900 -3.66 -5.34 55.01
CA SER A 900 -3.67 -4.77 56.35
C SER A 900 -2.61 -3.69 56.51
N TRP A 901 -2.93 -2.67 57.32
CA TRP A 901 -2.07 -1.54 57.61
C TRP A 901 -2.11 -1.18 59.09
N LEU A 902 -0.94 -1.21 59.74
CA LEU A 902 -0.75 -0.85 61.15
C LEU A 902 -0.23 0.58 61.25
N VAL A 903 -0.99 1.46 61.91
CA VAL A 903 -0.59 2.82 62.24
C VAL A 903 -0.10 2.86 63.68
N ARG A 904 1.12 3.34 63.88
CA ARG A 904 1.72 3.57 65.20
C ARG A 904 1.67 5.07 65.49
N GLU A 905 1.38 5.46 66.74
CA GLU A 905 1.33 6.87 67.18
C GLU A 905 0.24 7.73 66.52
N GLY A 906 -1.00 7.27 66.54
CA GLY A 906 -2.17 8.08 66.20
C GLY A 906 -2.44 9.21 67.21
N MET A 907 -3.11 10.27 66.77
CA MET A 907 -3.56 11.36 67.64
C MET A 907 -4.88 10.97 68.34
N TYR A 908 -5.22 11.62 69.44
CA TYR A 908 -6.50 11.39 70.11
C TYR A 908 -7.66 12.04 69.35
N GLY A 909 -8.79 11.36 69.23
CA GLY A 909 -9.99 11.92 68.62
C GLY A 909 -10.68 10.97 67.63
N ASN A 910 -11.57 11.54 66.81
CA ASN A 910 -12.45 10.78 65.92
C ASN A 910 -11.83 10.63 64.53
N TYR A 911 -11.76 9.39 64.07
CA TYR A 911 -11.25 8.98 62.77
C TYR A 911 -12.36 8.36 61.93
N SER A 912 -12.28 8.55 60.62
CA SER A 912 -13.01 7.75 59.65
C SER A 912 -12.06 7.19 58.61
N VAL A 913 -12.16 5.89 58.32
CA VAL A 913 -11.31 5.21 57.35
C VAL A 913 -12.14 4.54 56.27
N ARG A 914 -11.71 4.69 55.02
CA ARG A 914 -12.22 3.90 53.88
C ARG A 914 -11.07 3.48 52.98
N VAL A 915 -11.24 2.35 52.30
CA VAL A 915 -10.22 1.74 51.45
C VAL A 915 -10.81 1.49 50.07
N ARG A 916 -9.99 1.59 49.02
CA ARG A 916 -10.31 1.08 47.68
C ARG A 916 -9.13 0.35 47.08
N ALA A 917 -9.40 -0.67 46.26
CA ALA A 917 -8.37 -1.31 45.45
C ALA A 917 -8.14 -0.54 44.15
N ILE A 918 -6.93 -0.66 43.60
CA ILE A 918 -6.56 -0.13 42.29
C ILE A 918 -5.98 -1.28 41.48
N THR A 919 -6.57 -1.51 40.32
CA THR A 919 -6.18 -2.53 39.35
C THR A 919 -5.79 -1.85 38.03
N PRO A 920 -5.22 -2.57 37.04
CA PRO A 920 -4.91 -1.94 35.76
C PRO A 920 -6.15 -1.55 34.94
N ALA A 921 -7.35 -1.99 35.32
CA ALA A 921 -8.61 -1.55 34.72
C ALA A 921 -9.13 -0.22 35.29
N GLY A 922 -8.61 0.19 36.45
CA GLY A 922 -8.99 1.43 37.12
C GLY A 922 -9.11 1.30 38.63
N ASN A 923 -9.80 2.28 39.21
CA ASN A 923 -10.04 2.34 40.65
C ASN A 923 -11.32 1.59 40.99
N GLY A 924 -11.25 0.69 41.98
CA GLY A 924 -12.42 0.13 42.61
C GLY A 924 -13.18 1.16 43.44
N SER A 925 -14.39 0.80 43.85
CA SER A 925 -15.24 1.63 44.70
C SER A 925 -14.63 1.81 46.09
N TRP A 926 -14.86 2.97 46.68
CA TRP A 926 -14.56 3.19 48.09
C TRP A 926 -15.49 2.34 48.97
N THR A 927 -14.93 1.71 50.00
CA THR A 927 -15.74 1.10 51.05
C THR A 927 -16.53 2.16 51.81
N SER A 928 -17.61 1.73 52.47
CA SER A 928 -18.28 2.56 53.47
C SER A 928 -17.29 3.00 54.57
N PRO A 929 -17.35 4.27 55.02
CA PRO A 929 -16.42 4.78 56.02
C PRO A 929 -16.65 4.09 57.37
N VAL A 930 -15.58 3.58 57.97
CA VAL A 930 -15.58 3.01 59.31
C VAL A 930 -15.12 4.07 60.30
N LEU A 931 -15.96 4.40 61.26
CA LEU A 931 -15.73 5.42 62.28
C LEU A 931 -15.17 4.77 63.55
N PHE A 932 -14.12 5.34 64.12
CA PHE A 932 -13.55 4.91 65.40
C PHE A 932 -12.90 6.08 66.15
N THR A 933 -12.69 5.90 67.45
CA THR A 933 -12.17 6.94 68.34
C THR A 933 -10.98 6.42 69.13
N ILE A 934 -9.93 7.22 69.21
CA ILE A 934 -8.78 6.96 70.09
C ILE A 934 -8.97 7.85 71.32
N HIS A 935 -9.17 7.22 72.48
CA HIS A 935 -9.39 7.92 73.74
C HIS A 935 -8.11 7.95 74.58
N GLU A 936 -7.96 9.02 75.35
CA GLU A 936 -6.97 9.08 76.41
C GLU A 936 -7.42 8.16 77.55
N GLU A 937 -6.57 7.18 77.87
CA GLU A 937 -6.84 6.24 78.94
C GLU A 937 -6.64 6.96 80.28
N LYS A 938 -7.75 7.29 80.97
CA LYS A 938 -7.70 7.80 82.34
C LYS A 938 -7.44 6.63 83.28
N ASP A 939 -6.28 6.62 83.93
CA ASP A 939 -5.96 5.70 85.02
C ASP A 939 -7.10 5.65 86.05
N PRO A 940 -7.75 4.50 86.28
CA PRO A 940 -8.66 4.36 87.39
C PRO A 940 -7.86 4.10 88.67
N GLY A 941 -7.62 5.16 89.43
CA GLY A 941 -7.46 5.06 90.89
C GLY A 941 -6.03 4.94 91.42
N GLY A 942 -5.47 6.10 91.79
CA GLY A 942 -5.01 6.35 93.17
C GLY A 942 -3.78 5.61 93.68
N SER A 943 -2.64 6.31 93.72
CA SER A 943 -2.10 6.85 94.98
C SER A 943 -0.77 7.54 94.69
N GLY A 944 -0.69 8.81 95.07
CA GLY A 944 0.54 9.57 95.04
C GLY A 944 1.59 8.90 95.93
N LYS A 945 2.57 8.26 95.29
CA LYS A 945 3.92 8.16 95.82
C LYS A 945 4.85 8.84 94.83
N LEU A 946 5.31 10.02 95.24
CA LEU A 946 6.52 10.65 94.73
C LEU A 946 7.69 9.67 94.93
N VAL A 947 7.98 8.86 93.91
CA VAL A 947 9.28 8.21 93.78
C VAL A 947 10.16 9.18 93.02
N GLN A 948 10.86 10.02 93.77
CA GLN A 948 11.98 10.80 93.28
C GLN A 948 13.11 9.81 92.92
N SER A 949 13.13 9.33 91.67
CA SER A 949 14.20 8.47 91.16
C SER A 949 15.42 9.32 90.79
N SER A 950 16.17 9.72 91.82
CA SER A 950 17.52 10.22 91.68
C SER A 950 18.51 9.05 91.56
N ARG A 951 18.53 8.35 90.41
CA ARG A 951 19.65 7.43 90.05
C ARG A 951 19.85 7.28 88.53
N VAL A 952 20.06 8.38 87.82
CA VAL A 952 20.62 8.37 86.44
C VAL A 952 22.03 9.00 86.36
N GLY A 953 22.65 9.32 87.51
CA GLY A 953 23.98 9.94 87.56
C GLY A 953 25.20 9.02 87.56
N VAL A 954 25.06 7.68 87.67
CA VAL A 954 26.23 6.80 87.92
C VAL A 954 26.33 5.58 86.97
N ILE A 955 25.35 5.31 86.11
CA ILE A 955 25.44 4.21 85.12
C ILE A 955 25.71 4.71 83.68
N VAL A 956 25.43 5.99 83.39
CA VAL A 956 25.77 6.60 82.09
C VAL A 956 27.26 7.01 82.01
N GLY A 957 27.94 7.15 83.16
CA GLY A 957 29.37 7.47 83.22
C GLY A 957 30.31 6.29 82.94
N SER A 958 29.90 5.05 83.25
CA SER A 958 30.73 3.85 83.04
C SER A 958 30.57 3.24 81.65
N SER A 959 29.42 3.41 80.99
CA SER A 959 29.21 2.94 79.61
C SER A 959 29.80 3.86 78.54
N LEU A 960 29.90 5.17 78.78
CA LEU A 960 30.58 6.09 77.85
C LEU A 960 32.11 5.91 77.86
N ALA A 961 32.70 5.59 79.02
CA ALA A 961 34.13 5.27 79.13
C ALA A 961 34.49 3.95 78.41
N ALA A 962 33.65 2.91 78.55
CA ALA A 962 33.86 1.63 77.86
C ALA A 962 33.72 1.74 76.33
N CYS A 963 32.76 2.54 75.84
CA CYS A 963 32.61 2.82 74.41
C CYS A 963 33.79 3.65 73.85
N SER A 964 34.32 4.62 74.60
CA SER A 964 35.50 5.38 74.16
C SER A 964 36.78 4.53 74.09
N VAL A 965 36.95 3.59 75.01
CA VAL A 965 38.10 2.66 75.00
C VAL A 965 37.97 1.65 73.86
N PHE A 966 36.77 1.16 73.56
CA PHE A 966 36.54 0.24 72.43
C PHE A 966 36.73 0.91 71.06
N ILE A 967 36.30 2.17 70.90
CA ILE A 967 36.51 2.93 69.66
C ILE A 967 38.02 3.24 69.46
N LEU A 968 38.75 3.56 70.54
CA LEU A 968 40.19 3.79 70.49
C LEU A 968 40.99 2.50 70.17
N THR A 969 40.61 1.34 70.74
CA THR A 969 41.28 0.07 70.43
C THR A 969 40.98 -0.42 69.01
N CYS A 970 39.74 -0.28 68.52
CA CYS A 970 39.41 -0.56 67.12
C CYS A 970 40.15 0.39 66.15
N GLY A 971 40.28 1.67 66.49
CA GLY A 971 41.05 2.64 65.70
C GLY A 971 42.55 2.30 65.61
N ILE A 972 43.17 1.87 66.71
CA ILE A 972 44.58 1.46 66.75
C ILE A 972 44.82 0.17 65.94
N VAL A 973 43.89 -0.80 66.00
CA VAL A 973 43.96 -2.04 65.20
C VAL A 973 43.81 -1.74 63.70
N ILE A 974 42.87 -0.87 63.31
CA ILE A 974 42.68 -0.43 61.93
C ILE A 974 43.93 0.32 61.43
N TRP A 975 44.52 1.20 62.26
CA TRP A 975 45.76 1.89 61.93
C TRP A 975 46.94 0.92 61.78
N PHE A 976 47.06 -0.11 62.61
CA PHE A 976 48.10 -1.14 62.48
C PHE A 976 47.93 -2.00 61.21
N VAL A 977 46.69 -2.33 60.84
CA VAL A 977 46.37 -3.09 59.61
C VAL A 977 46.64 -2.25 58.36
N VAL A 978 46.25 -0.97 58.36
CA VAL A 978 46.53 -0.04 57.25
C VAL A 978 48.03 0.26 57.14
N ARG A 979 48.73 0.47 58.26
CA ARG A 979 50.19 0.69 58.29
C ARG A 979 50.98 -0.55 57.84
N LYS A 980 50.54 -1.77 58.21
CA LYS A 980 51.14 -3.03 57.73
C LYS A 980 50.92 -3.23 56.22
N ARG A 981 49.75 -2.86 55.69
CA ARG A 981 49.49 -2.89 54.23
C ARG A 981 50.21 -1.80 53.43
N TYR A 982 50.61 -0.70 54.06
CA TYR A 982 51.37 0.38 53.42
C TYR A 982 52.89 0.11 53.32
N GLN A 983 53.44 -0.83 54.10
CA GLN A 983 54.87 -1.16 54.06
C GLN A 983 55.24 -2.30 53.09
N GLU A 984 54.29 -3.02 52.50
CA GLU A 984 54.57 -4.10 51.52
C GLU A 984 54.51 -3.66 50.05
N LYS A 985 54.29 -2.38 49.74
CA LYS A 985 54.27 -1.88 48.34
C LYS A 985 55.11 -0.62 48.15
N GLN A 986 56.42 -0.80 48.07
CA GLN A 986 57.32 0.09 47.33
C GLN A 986 58.49 -0.72 46.75
N VAL A 987 58.53 -0.87 45.41
CA VAL A 987 59.67 -0.66 44.48
C VAL A 987 59.06 -0.55 43.05
N PRO A 988 59.60 0.29 42.13
CA PRO A 988 58.81 1.21 41.28
C PRO A 988 58.77 0.84 39.78
N THR A 989 57.99 1.55 38.95
CA THR A 989 58.47 2.50 37.90
C THR A 989 57.26 3.03 37.09
N VAL A 990 57.28 4.11 36.30
CA VAL A 990 57.92 5.45 36.21
C VAL A 990 57.02 6.24 35.22
N LEU A 991 56.76 7.53 35.45
CA LEU A 991 56.16 8.45 34.46
C LEU A 991 57.15 8.78 33.34
N TYR A 992 56.68 9.14 32.14
CA TYR A 992 56.93 10.48 31.57
C TYR A 992 55.91 10.82 30.47
N ALA A 993 55.48 12.08 30.48
CA ALA A 993 54.73 12.75 29.44
C ALA A 993 55.68 13.25 28.33
N SER A 994 55.23 13.29 27.08
CA SER A 994 55.21 14.51 26.25
C SER A 994 54.82 14.23 24.80
N VAL A 995 54.02 15.15 24.27
CA VAL A 995 54.08 15.81 22.95
C VAL A 995 54.85 15.12 21.80
N ASN A 996 54.16 15.03 20.65
CA ASN A 996 54.63 14.97 19.24
C ASN A 996 55.92 15.82 19.00
N PRO A 997 56.91 15.49 18.13
CA PRO A 997 56.75 15.22 16.68
C PRO A 997 57.74 14.23 15.99
N GLU A 998 57.36 13.83 14.77
CA GLU A 998 58.15 13.34 13.60
C GLU A 998 59.35 12.37 13.77
N TYR A 999 59.30 11.22 13.08
CA TYR A 999 60.13 10.85 11.90
C TYR A 999 60.14 9.31 11.68
N MET A 1000 59.81 8.94 10.44
CA MET A 1000 60.39 7.86 9.62
C MET A 1000 60.56 6.40 10.10
N ASN A 1001 59.78 5.54 9.43
CA ASN A 1001 60.15 4.50 8.45
C ASN A 1001 60.87 3.19 8.84
N SER A 1002 60.36 2.16 8.14
CA SER A 1002 60.99 0.96 7.56
C SER A 1002 61.41 -0.20 8.47
N THR A 1003 61.08 -1.41 7.97
CA THR A 1003 61.55 -2.78 8.32
C THR A 1003 61.11 -3.28 9.70
N ASP A 1004 60.40 -4.40 9.86
CA ASP A 1004 60.21 -5.63 9.07
C ASP A 1004 58.75 -6.13 9.11
#